data_AF-A9KP01-F1
#
_entry.id   AF-A9KP01-F1
#
_cell.length_a   1.000
_cell.length_b   1.000
_cell.length_c   1.000
_cell.angle_alpha   90.00
_cell.angle_beta   90.00
_cell.angle_gamma   90.00
#
_symmetry.space_group_name_H-M   'P 1'
#
loop_
_entity.id
_entity.type
_entity.pdbx_description
1 polymer ?
#
loop_
_entity_poly.entity_id
_entity_poly.type
_entity_poly.pdbx_seq_one_letter_code
_entity_poly.pdbx_strand_id
1 'polypeptide(L)'
;MNMPSIYETKLENGEALTLKELFYYAEKLFDGKQYDKAMEYYEKFIKEKEGWTGDKLIACDRLADMFRQKEDKENEMKIVFKSFEYDLPRPEFLCRLGVLFTELGQINMAVFWYSLALSIEKSADNLGFFKEECWSWLPHLKLCGCYFRLGDYNKAYMHNELALGFKPSDASLLHNKKSLEVLLNNNKLEGQANHKRILTIVQVAPDVYPVPPTNYGGIEVVIYEITEELVRRGHKVYLYAPEGSKTSATLIPYQHSGKGDFNQIAEYVLGTMPEGVDIIHDHTHISVLGKKNLNIPTICTIHGTINYRVNYPVFVSQRALNVIGGGHGFYVYNGLNLEEYEYSEEKDDYMLYLGRLDKMKGLGHALDIADLTNKRLVIAGPVHDLAYFNNEIEPRIRKNPKIQYIGSIGGKEKQEILKKACCLLFPTSWEEPFGLVMIEAMACGTPVIALGNGAVPEVLKGFPECICNSVDEMADKVMGGNYSKPNELREYAIKHFTTEKMVDGYLEVYEKVISEQPAHLSVPSIVKSKKDTLKIIQIAPDAFPVPPKDYGGIERVIYDLTEELVKRGHEVFLFAAEGSISSANIIPYTHKGPDSEKIADFVKKTLPSIGADIIHDHTHASVLSRCDLSIPIISTIHDSRKNSAKNPIYLCQKALRNAGLNQGYSVYNGINPEDYEFSESKEDYLIFLGILYSHKGINYALDVAERTGMRLIIAGPLYDIEYYKKAIEPRIKANTNISYVGSVGGKERQNLLKHAKCMLFPTVWEEPFGLVMVEAMACGTPVLAFGNGAVPEVLKGFPELICSNVDEMIYKVQNMEFPKAKVLRTYVENNFSAVKMTENYINIYRKVIEEEKN
;
A
#
# COMPACT_ATOMS: atom_id res chain seq x y z
N MET A 1 80.71 -25.83 16.96
CA MET A 1 80.92 -24.44 16.46
C MET A 1 79.83 -24.18 15.44
N ASN A 2 78.75 -23.48 15.83
CA ASN A 2 77.77 -23.00 14.85
C ASN A 2 78.36 -21.74 14.23
N MET A 3 78.55 -21.75 12.91
CA MET A 3 78.96 -20.58 12.15
C MET A 3 77.97 -19.43 12.39
N PRO A 4 78.43 -18.18 12.60
CA PRO A 4 77.55 -17.02 12.67
C PRO A 4 76.67 -16.95 11.43
N SER A 5 75.42 -16.50 11.59
CA SER A 5 74.58 -16.27 10.43
C SER A 5 75.21 -15.19 9.54
N ILE A 6 74.98 -15.29 8.22
CA ILE A 6 75.45 -14.29 7.26
C ILE A 6 75.05 -12.85 7.65
N TYR A 7 73.94 -12.69 8.39
CA TYR A 7 73.46 -11.43 8.92
C TYR A 7 74.24 -10.93 10.15
N GLU A 8 74.61 -11.84 11.06
CA GLU A 8 75.41 -11.50 12.24
C GLU A 8 76.83 -11.09 11.85
N THR A 9 77.46 -11.79 10.90
CA THR A 9 78.77 -11.41 10.37
C THR A 9 78.73 -10.02 9.71
N LYS A 10 77.66 -9.70 8.95
CA LYS A 10 77.49 -8.35 8.38
C LYS A 10 77.37 -7.27 9.46
N LEU A 11 76.57 -7.52 10.49
CA LEU A 11 76.40 -6.57 11.61
C LEU A 11 77.70 -6.40 12.41
N GLU A 12 78.45 -7.48 12.63
CA GLU A 12 79.77 -7.44 13.29
C GLU A 12 80.81 -6.66 12.47
N ASN A 13 80.71 -6.70 11.14
CA ASN A 13 81.54 -5.91 10.22
C ASN A 13 81.07 -4.45 10.06
N GLY A 14 80.01 -4.03 10.76
CA GLY A 14 79.46 -2.67 10.68
C GLY A 14 78.64 -2.39 9.42
N GLU A 15 78.24 -3.42 8.67
CA GLU A 15 77.39 -3.29 7.48
C GLU A 15 75.91 -3.19 7.88
N ALA A 16 75.16 -2.32 7.20
CA ALA A 16 73.71 -2.22 7.36
C ALA A 16 72.98 -3.35 6.61
N LEU A 17 71.98 -3.95 7.25
CA LEU A 17 71.10 -4.92 6.59
C LEU A 17 70.15 -4.21 5.63
N THR A 18 69.97 -4.78 4.44
CA THR A 18 68.91 -4.32 3.53
C THR A 18 67.52 -4.62 4.10
N LEU A 19 66.49 -3.96 3.58
CA LEU A 19 65.11 -4.14 4.04
C LEU A 19 64.64 -5.61 4.01
N LYS A 20 64.99 -6.34 2.94
CA LYS A 20 64.69 -7.77 2.81
C LYS A 20 65.45 -8.60 3.85
N GLU A 21 66.72 -8.29 4.09
CA GLU A 21 67.54 -8.97 5.08
C GLU A 21 67.09 -8.68 6.52
N LEU A 22 66.54 -7.49 6.81
CA LEU A 22 65.93 -7.17 8.11
C LEU A 22 64.78 -8.13 8.44
N PHE A 23 63.87 -8.35 7.49
CA PHE A 23 62.73 -9.25 7.67
C PHE A 23 63.18 -10.71 7.86
N TYR A 24 64.04 -11.24 6.98
CA TYR A 24 64.50 -12.64 7.10
C TYR A 24 65.34 -12.88 8.35
N TYR A 25 66.12 -11.88 8.78
CA TYR A 25 66.84 -12.00 10.03
C TYR A 25 65.89 -12.01 11.23
N ALA A 26 64.83 -11.20 11.22
CA ALA A 26 63.79 -11.22 12.23
C ALA A 26 63.07 -12.59 12.29
N GLU A 27 62.67 -13.17 11.15
CA GLU A 27 62.09 -14.51 11.08
C GLU A 27 63.05 -15.58 11.66
N LYS A 28 64.33 -15.52 11.30
CA LYS A 28 65.32 -16.45 11.83
C LYS A 28 65.50 -16.34 13.35
N LEU A 29 65.50 -15.11 13.88
CA LEU A 29 65.56 -14.87 15.32
C LEU A 29 64.29 -15.38 16.03
N PHE A 30 63.12 -15.17 15.41
CA PHE A 30 61.84 -15.66 15.90
C PHE A 30 61.81 -17.20 15.96
N ASP A 31 62.22 -17.88 14.89
CA ASP A 31 62.34 -19.34 14.84
C ASP A 31 63.37 -19.87 15.86
N GLY A 32 64.45 -19.12 16.05
CA GLY A 32 65.45 -19.36 17.09
C GLY A 32 64.99 -19.03 18.51
N LYS A 33 63.73 -18.61 18.71
CA LYS A 33 63.11 -18.21 19.98
C LYS A 33 63.79 -17.03 20.69
N GLN A 34 64.51 -16.20 19.95
CA GLN A 34 65.12 -14.96 20.45
C GLN A 34 64.14 -13.78 20.28
N TYR A 35 63.00 -13.84 20.98
CA TYR A 35 61.85 -12.96 20.75
C TYR A 35 62.13 -11.48 20.95
N ASP A 36 62.88 -11.08 21.98
CA ASP A 36 63.19 -9.66 22.22
C ASP A 36 64.02 -9.06 21.08
N LYS A 37 65.00 -9.83 20.59
CA LYS A 37 65.83 -9.42 19.46
C LYS A 37 65.02 -9.42 18.17
N ALA A 38 64.18 -10.44 17.95
CA ALA A 38 63.30 -10.50 16.78
C ALA A 38 62.34 -9.29 16.72
N MET A 39 61.74 -8.93 17.85
CA MET A 39 60.84 -7.78 18.00
C MET A 39 61.50 -6.48 17.55
N GLU A 40 62.75 -6.23 17.95
CA GLU A 40 63.52 -5.04 17.53
C GLU A 40 63.65 -4.96 16.00
N TYR A 41 63.95 -6.09 15.34
CA TYR A 41 64.13 -6.12 13.89
C TYR A 41 62.80 -6.07 13.12
N TYR A 42 61.71 -6.67 13.63
CA TYR A 42 60.39 -6.48 13.05
C TYR A 42 59.90 -5.04 13.17
N GLU A 43 60.10 -4.38 14.32
CA GLU A 43 59.76 -2.97 14.50
C GLU A 43 60.53 -2.05 13.57
N LYS A 44 61.83 -2.31 13.38
CA LYS A 44 62.65 -1.62 12.37
C LYS A 44 62.06 -1.84 10.97
N PHE A 45 61.73 -3.09 10.64
CA PHE A 45 61.19 -3.44 9.34
C PHE A 45 59.85 -2.75 9.05
N ILE A 46 58.88 -2.72 9.97
CA ILE A 46 57.55 -2.12 9.72
C ILE A 46 57.57 -0.58 9.68
N LYS A 47 58.58 0.06 10.27
CA LYS A 47 58.75 1.54 10.21
C LYS A 47 59.12 2.01 8.80
N GLU A 48 59.79 1.18 8.02
CA GLU A 48 60.14 1.50 6.65
C GLU A 48 58.89 1.55 5.76
N LYS A 49 58.81 2.55 4.87
CA LYS A 49 57.66 2.74 3.97
C LYS A 49 57.64 1.72 2.82
N GLU A 50 58.82 1.25 2.43
CA GLU A 50 58.98 0.24 1.38
C GLU A 50 58.87 -1.17 1.99
N GLY A 51 58.63 -2.17 1.13
CA GLY A 51 58.56 -3.59 1.51
C GLY A 51 57.35 -4.31 0.91
N TRP A 52 57.43 -5.63 0.77
CA TRP A 52 56.32 -6.41 0.28
C TRP A 52 55.21 -6.51 1.34
N THR A 53 53.96 -6.26 0.93
CA THR A 53 52.80 -6.21 1.83
C THR A 53 52.65 -7.47 2.68
N GLY A 54 52.82 -8.66 2.09
CA GLY A 54 52.68 -9.90 2.84
C GLY A 54 53.72 -10.06 3.97
N ASP A 55 54.95 -9.61 3.77
CA ASP A 55 56.00 -9.64 4.81
C ASP A 55 55.66 -8.66 5.94
N LYS A 56 55.08 -7.49 5.63
CA LYS A 56 54.61 -6.52 6.63
C LYS A 56 53.48 -7.10 7.47
N LEU A 57 52.54 -7.81 6.86
CA LEU A 57 51.46 -8.48 7.58
C LEU A 57 51.99 -9.61 8.47
N ILE A 58 52.95 -10.41 7.99
CA ILE A 58 53.61 -11.44 8.81
C ILE A 58 54.29 -10.79 10.02
N ALA A 59 55.05 -9.71 9.80
CA ALA A 59 55.71 -8.98 10.88
C ALA A 59 54.69 -8.44 11.91
N CYS A 60 53.57 -7.88 11.47
CA CYS A 60 52.48 -7.44 12.35
C CYS A 60 51.89 -8.59 13.18
N ASP A 61 51.62 -9.76 12.58
CA ASP A 61 51.09 -10.92 13.32
C ASP A 61 52.10 -11.47 14.33
N ARG A 62 53.39 -11.54 13.97
CA ARG A 62 54.48 -11.97 14.86
C ARG A 62 54.66 -11.02 16.04
N LEU A 63 54.64 -9.72 15.78
CA LEU A 63 54.68 -8.69 16.82
C LEU A 63 53.45 -8.78 17.73
N ALA A 64 52.26 -8.97 17.17
CA ALA A 64 51.04 -9.16 17.96
C ALA A 64 51.14 -10.39 18.89
N ASP A 65 51.68 -11.51 18.39
CA ASP A 65 51.93 -12.70 19.22
C ASP A 65 52.92 -12.45 20.35
N MET A 66 54.00 -11.70 20.09
CA MET A 66 55.00 -11.38 21.10
C MET A 66 54.47 -10.39 22.14
N PHE A 67 53.70 -9.37 21.75
CA PHE A 67 53.03 -8.46 22.69
C PHE A 67 52.02 -9.19 23.56
N ARG A 68 51.25 -10.12 22.96
CA ARG A 68 50.32 -10.98 23.69
C ARG A 68 51.03 -11.85 24.73
N GLN A 69 52.18 -12.45 24.40
CA GLN A 69 52.99 -13.23 25.35
C GLN A 69 53.51 -12.38 26.52
N LYS A 70 53.72 -11.08 26.30
CA LYS A 70 54.11 -10.11 27.33
C LYS A 70 52.92 -9.49 28.07
N GLU A 71 51.69 -9.94 27.78
CA GLU A 71 50.44 -9.37 28.28
C GLU A 71 50.24 -7.88 27.95
N ASP A 72 50.93 -7.37 26.92
CA ASP A 72 50.87 -5.99 26.47
C ASP A 72 49.74 -5.80 25.44
N LYS A 73 48.51 -5.73 25.94
CA LYS A 73 47.29 -5.61 25.12
C LYS A 73 47.23 -4.30 24.33
N GLU A 74 47.84 -3.23 24.85
CA GLU A 74 47.82 -1.93 24.18
C GLU A 74 48.67 -1.96 22.91
N ASN A 75 49.89 -2.47 22.99
CA ASN A 75 50.74 -2.59 21.81
C ASN A 75 50.30 -3.73 20.89
N GLU A 76 49.70 -4.81 21.41
CA GLU A 76 49.01 -5.83 20.58
C GLU A 76 47.91 -5.16 19.74
N MET A 77 47.06 -4.32 20.33
CA MET A 77 46.00 -3.63 19.60
C MET A 77 46.55 -2.63 18.58
N LYS A 78 47.56 -1.84 18.94
CA LYS A 78 48.20 -0.88 18.02
C LYS A 78 48.80 -1.57 16.80
N ILE A 79 49.50 -2.69 16.98
CA ILE A 79 50.12 -3.38 15.86
C ILE A 79 49.08 -4.06 14.96
N VAL A 80 47.95 -4.49 15.53
CA VAL A 80 46.82 -5.01 14.75
C VAL A 80 46.18 -3.92 13.91
N PHE A 81 45.93 -2.72 14.45
CA PHE A 81 45.46 -1.61 13.62
C PHE A 81 46.49 -1.17 12.58
N LYS A 82 47.78 -1.25 12.90
CA LYS A 82 48.87 -0.96 11.96
C LYS A 82 48.81 -1.85 10.72
N SER A 83 48.36 -3.11 10.85
CA SER A 83 48.24 -4.01 9.70
C SER A 83 47.24 -3.48 8.65
N PHE A 84 46.25 -2.67 9.06
CA PHE A 84 45.25 -2.09 8.15
C PHE A 84 45.81 -0.95 7.29
N GLU A 85 46.99 -0.44 7.61
CA GLU A 85 47.70 0.48 6.72
C GLU A 85 48.34 -0.23 5.52
N TYR A 86 48.56 -1.55 5.63
CA TYR A 86 49.24 -2.33 4.59
C TYR A 86 48.28 -3.10 3.70
N ASP A 87 47.14 -3.53 4.23
CA ASP A 87 46.12 -4.26 3.48
C ASP A 87 44.73 -4.07 4.09
N LEU A 88 43.68 -4.49 3.39
CA LEU A 88 42.32 -4.55 3.92
C LEU A 88 42.27 -5.33 5.25
N PRO A 89 41.35 -4.99 6.17
CA PRO A 89 41.26 -5.66 7.46
C PRO A 89 41.01 -7.16 7.33
N ARG A 90 42.08 -7.97 7.41
CA ARG A 90 41.95 -9.42 7.22
C ARG A 90 41.32 -10.10 8.44
N PRO A 91 40.50 -11.15 8.26
CA PRO A 91 39.88 -11.92 9.33
C PRO A 91 40.81 -12.37 10.46
N GLU A 92 42.10 -12.63 10.21
CA GLU A 92 43.07 -12.96 11.26
C GLU A 92 43.24 -11.84 12.29
N PHE A 93 43.34 -10.62 11.80
CA PHE A 93 43.50 -9.41 12.61
C PHE A 93 42.16 -9.01 13.24
N LEU A 94 41.06 -9.13 12.49
CA LEU A 94 39.71 -8.87 13.00
C LEU A 94 39.31 -9.85 14.11
N CYS A 95 39.59 -11.14 13.95
CA CYS A 95 39.36 -12.14 15.00
C CYS A 95 40.19 -11.83 16.25
N ARG A 96 41.44 -11.37 16.08
CA ARG A 96 42.29 -10.96 17.19
C ARG A 96 41.73 -9.75 17.95
N LEU A 97 41.24 -8.72 17.24
CA LEU A 97 40.51 -7.61 17.87
C LEU A 97 39.28 -8.12 18.62
N GLY A 98 38.50 -9.02 18.02
CA GLY A 98 37.36 -9.64 18.70
C GLY A 98 37.74 -10.34 20.00
N VAL A 99 38.91 -11.02 20.04
CA VAL A 99 39.43 -11.65 21.27
C VAL A 99 39.81 -10.60 22.30
N LEU A 100 40.56 -9.56 21.89
CA LEU A 100 40.95 -8.47 22.78
C LEU A 100 39.74 -7.79 23.44
N PHE A 101 38.74 -7.41 22.64
CA PHE A 101 37.53 -6.77 23.16
C PHE A 101 36.69 -7.71 24.02
N THR A 102 36.68 -9.01 23.72
CA THR A 102 36.07 -10.02 24.60
C THR A 102 36.73 -10.03 25.98
N GLU A 103 38.07 -10.04 26.01
CA GLU A 103 38.83 -10.05 27.28
C GLU A 103 38.71 -8.75 28.07
N LEU A 104 38.48 -7.63 27.39
CA LEU A 104 38.19 -6.33 28.00
C LEU A 104 36.72 -6.21 28.49
N GLY A 105 35.91 -7.26 28.32
CA GLY A 105 34.49 -7.26 28.69
C GLY A 105 33.59 -6.47 27.74
N GLN A 106 34.12 -5.94 26.64
CA GLN A 106 33.40 -5.14 25.65
C GLN A 106 32.75 -6.04 24.60
N ILE A 107 31.72 -6.80 25.01
CA ILE A 107 31.15 -7.87 24.19
C ILE A 107 30.54 -7.36 22.87
N ASN A 108 29.90 -6.20 22.86
CA ASN A 108 29.33 -5.62 21.62
C ASN A 108 30.42 -5.24 20.61
N MET A 109 31.56 -4.72 21.08
CA MET A 109 32.72 -4.45 20.22
C MET A 109 33.30 -5.75 19.67
N ALA A 110 33.37 -6.80 20.49
CA ALA A 110 33.79 -8.12 20.02
C ALA A 110 32.87 -8.66 18.92
N VAL A 111 31.54 -8.54 19.09
CA VAL A 111 30.55 -8.92 18.06
C VAL A 111 30.80 -8.19 16.76
N PHE A 112 31.00 -6.86 16.80
CA PHE A 112 31.31 -6.07 15.61
C PHE A 112 32.51 -6.63 14.83
N TRP A 113 33.63 -6.86 15.51
CA TRP A 113 34.86 -7.33 14.86
C TRP A 113 34.74 -8.75 14.30
N TYR A 114 34.05 -9.66 14.99
CA TYR A 114 33.81 -11.01 14.47
C TYR A 114 32.81 -11.03 13.32
N SER A 115 31.77 -10.19 13.35
CA SER A 115 30.82 -10.07 12.23
C SER A 115 31.48 -9.47 11.00
N LEU A 116 32.33 -8.44 11.19
CA LEU A 116 33.13 -7.88 10.10
C LEU A 116 34.07 -8.94 9.51
N ALA A 117 34.67 -9.81 10.33
CA ALA A 117 35.50 -10.90 9.83
C ALA A 117 34.74 -11.86 8.89
N LEU A 118 33.44 -12.07 9.13
CA LEU A 118 32.59 -12.93 8.29
C LEU A 118 32.13 -12.25 6.98
N SER A 119 32.17 -10.91 6.91
CA SER A 119 31.77 -10.19 5.69
C SER A 119 32.92 -9.97 4.71
N ILE A 120 34.15 -10.33 5.07
CA ILE A 120 35.31 -10.19 4.17
C ILE A 120 35.43 -11.43 3.29
N GLU A 121 35.43 -11.23 1.97
CA GLU A 121 35.63 -12.31 1.00
C GLU A 121 37.13 -12.61 0.78
N LYS A 122 37.45 -13.90 0.62
CA LYS A 122 38.82 -14.35 0.39
C LYS A 122 39.19 -14.13 -1.09
N SER A 123 39.83 -12.99 -1.39
CA SER A 123 40.30 -12.69 -2.75
C SER A 123 41.53 -13.51 -3.14
N ALA A 124 41.65 -13.86 -4.43
CA ALA A 124 42.85 -14.45 -5.01
C ALA A 124 44.07 -13.51 -4.98
N ASP A 125 43.83 -12.19 -4.88
CA ASP A 125 44.85 -11.15 -4.81
C ASP A 125 45.39 -10.93 -3.38
N ASN A 126 44.79 -11.58 -2.36
CA ASN A 126 45.27 -11.52 -0.98
C ASN A 126 46.58 -12.33 -0.86
N LEU A 127 47.68 -11.74 -1.31
CA LEU A 127 49.01 -12.35 -1.23
C LEU A 127 49.49 -12.35 0.24
N GLY A 128 49.87 -13.51 0.78
CA GLY A 128 50.38 -13.64 2.16
C GLY A 128 49.91 -14.90 2.89
N PHE A 129 50.12 -14.94 4.21
CA PHE A 129 49.67 -16.05 5.06
C PHE A 129 48.16 -15.96 5.33
N PHE A 130 47.52 -17.13 5.50
CA PHE A 130 46.12 -17.25 5.89
C PHE A 130 45.99 -18.17 7.11
N LYS A 131 45.18 -17.77 8.09
CA LYS A 131 44.73 -18.68 9.17
C LYS A 131 43.32 -19.15 8.83
N GLU A 132 43.21 -20.30 8.18
CA GLU A 132 41.95 -20.82 7.61
C GLU A 132 40.79 -20.86 8.63
N GLU A 133 41.09 -21.06 9.90
CA GLU A 133 40.10 -21.01 10.97
C GLU A 133 39.40 -19.64 11.08
N CYS A 134 40.12 -18.53 10.89
CA CYS A 134 39.59 -17.17 10.94
C CYS A 134 38.66 -16.86 9.76
N TRP A 135 38.83 -17.57 8.65
CA TRP A 135 38.02 -17.44 7.44
C TRP A 135 36.83 -18.41 7.38
N SER A 136 36.66 -19.23 8.42
CA SER A 136 35.65 -20.28 8.43
C SER A 136 34.91 -20.31 9.78
N TRP A 137 35.26 -21.23 10.66
CA TRP A 137 34.48 -21.58 11.83
C TRP A 137 34.79 -20.72 13.07
N LEU A 138 35.98 -20.11 13.15
CA LEU A 138 36.41 -19.43 14.36
C LEU A 138 35.56 -18.19 14.68
N PRO A 139 35.23 -17.27 13.74
CA PRO A 139 34.39 -16.13 14.05
C PRO A 139 32.98 -16.57 14.51
N HIS A 140 32.41 -17.60 13.88
CA HIS A 140 31.13 -18.18 14.30
C HIS A 140 31.19 -18.74 15.73
N LEU A 141 32.21 -19.54 16.07
CA LEU A 141 32.39 -20.03 17.44
C LEU A 141 32.50 -18.88 18.45
N LYS A 142 33.22 -17.81 18.10
CA LYS A 142 33.40 -16.66 18.99
C LYS A 142 32.11 -15.82 19.13
N LEU A 143 31.35 -15.64 18.04
CA LEU A 143 30.03 -15.00 18.06
C LEU A 143 29.02 -15.80 18.88
N CYS A 144 29.04 -17.13 18.80
CA CYS A 144 28.26 -17.99 19.68
C CYS A 144 28.50 -17.64 21.16
N GLY A 145 29.77 -17.56 21.58
CA GLY A 145 30.12 -17.18 22.95
C GLY A 145 29.75 -15.73 23.31
N CYS A 146 29.83 -14.79 22.37
CA CYS A 146 29.44 -13.40 22.61
C CYS A 146 27.93 -13.25 22.78
N TYR A 147 27.13 -13.80 21.88
CA TYR A 147 25.67 -13.75 21.98
C TYR A 147 25.14 -14.51 23.19
N PHE A 148 25.79 -15.61 23.58
CA PHE A 148 25.48 -16.29 24.83
C PHE A 148 25.63 -15.37 26.05
N ARG A 149 26.74 -14.61 26.13
CA ARG A 149 26.97 -13.64 27.22
C ARG A 149 26.01 -12.46 27.19
N LEU A 150 25.51 -12.08 26.01
CA LEU A 150 24.51 -11.05 25.83
C LEU A 150 23.07 -11.55 26.11
N GLY A 151 22.89 -12.85 26.36
CA GLY A 151 21.57 -13.46 26.58
C GLY A 151 20.78 -13.75 25.30
N ASP A 152 21.36 -13.54 24.11
CA ASP A 152 20.74 -13.87 22.83
C ASP A 152 21.07 -15.33 22.46
N TYR A 153 20.37 -16.27 23.11
CA TYR A 153 20.61 -17.70 22.93
C TYR A 153 20.25 -18.20 21.52
N ASN A 154 19.37 -17.50 20.79
CA ASN A 154 19.01 -17.85 19.43
C ASN A 154 20.15 -17.56 18.46
N LYS A 155 20.73 -16.34 18.50
CA LYS A 155 21.92 -16.03 17.70
C LYS A 155 23.12 -16.88 18.15
N ALA A 156 23.25 -17.13 19.45
CA ALA A 156 24.29 -18.02 19.96
C ALA A 156 24.19 -19.41 19.32
N TYR A 157 22.99 -20.00 19.30
CA TYR A 157 22.73 -21.31 18.69
C TYR A 157 22.96 -21.30 17.17
N MET A 158 22.46 -20.29 16.46
CA MET A 158 22.69 -20.14 15.02
C MET A 158 24.19 -20.13 14.68
N HIS A 159 24.98 -19.30 15.36
CA HIS A 159 26.42 -19.25 15.13
C HIS A 159 27.12 -20.55 15.56
N ASN A 160 26.61 -21.28 16.57
CA ASN A 160 27.12 -22.60 16.91
C ASN A 160 26.87 -23.64 15.80
N GLU A 161 25.68 -23.65 15.21
CA GLU A 161 25.34 -24.54 14.08
C GLU A 161 26.18 -24.23 12.84
N LEU A 162 26.39 -22.94 12.54
CA LEU A 162 27.26 -22.53 11.44
C LEU A 162 28.71 -23.01 11.66
N ALA A 163 29.23 -22.90 12.88
CA ALA A 163 30.55 -23.45 13.22
C ALA A 163 30.58 -24.99 13.12
N LEU A 164 29.51 -25.69 13.50
CA LEU A 164 29.38 -27.15 13.32
C LEU A 164 29.34 -27.54 11.84
N GLY A 165 28.80 -26.70 10.95
CA GLY A 165 28.85 -26.93 9.51
C GLY A 165 30.28 -27.12 8.98
N PHE A 166 31.25 -26.41 9.56
CA PHE A 166 32.67 -26.54 9.25
C PHE A 166 33.39 -27.60 10.10
N LYS A 167 32.99 -27.78 11.37
CA LYS A 167 33.56 -28.77 12.29
C LYS A 167 32.48 -29.65 12.94
N PRO A 168 31.90 -30.62 12.21
CA PRO A 168 30.72 -31.36 12.67
C PRO A 168 30.96 -32.25 13.90
N SER A 169 32.21 -32.64 14.14
CA SER A 169 32.63 -33.56 15.20
C SER A 169 33.33 -32.86 16.38
N ASP A 170 33.36 -31.52 16.41
CA ASP A 170 34.02 -30.79 17.50
C ASP A 170 33.23 -30.91 18.81
N ALA A 171 33.87 -31.49 19.83
CA ALA A 171 33.25 -31.78 21.11
C ALA A 171 32.75 -30.52 21.83
N SER A 172 33.41 -29.37 21.66
CA SER A 172 33.03 -28.12 22.32
C SER A 172 31.78 -27.53 21.66
N LEU A 173 31.69 -27.58 20.34
CA LEU A 173 30.52 -27.11 19.59
C LEU A 173 29.30 -28.00 19.82
N LEU A 174 29.48 -29.32 19.88
CA LEU A 174 28.41 -30.26 20.23
C LEU A 174 27.93 -30.06 21.68
N HIS A 175 28.84 -29.76 22.60
CA HIS A 175 28.49 -29.42 23.97
C HIS A 175 27.70 -28.10 24.04
N ASN A 176 28.17 -27.05 23.37
CA ASN A 176 27.48 -25.76 23.28
C ASN A 176 26.08 -25.92 22.71
N LYS A 177 25.93 -26.71 21.63
CA LYS A 177 24.64 -27.04 21.02
C LYS A 177 23.68 -27.59 22.07
N LYS A 178 24.09 -28.65 22.78
CA LYS A 178 23.26 -29.29 23.80
C LYS A 178 22.88 -28.33 24.93
N SER A 179 23.82 -27.51 25.40
CA SER A 179 23.57 -26.53 26.46
C SER A 179 22.61 -25.42 26.00
N LEU A 180 22.75 -24.94 24.76
CA LEU A 180 21.88 -23.94 24.15
C LEU A 180 20.48 -24.50 23.87
N GLU A 181 20.35 -25.75 23.41
CA GLU A 181 19.06 -26.42 23.22
C GLU A 181 18.26 -26.50 24.53
N VAL A 182 18.92 -26.77 25.66
CA VAL A 182 18.26 -26.76 26.98
C VAL A 182 17.78 -25.36 27.35
N LEU A 183 18.61 -24.32 27.16
CA LEU A 183 18.23 -22.94 27.45
C LEU A 183 17.13 -22.42 26.54
N LEU A 184 17.15 -22.78 25.26
CA LEU A 184 16.11 -22.47 24.29
C LEU A 184 14.80 -23.19 24.63
N ASN A 185 14.87 -24.44 25.12
CA ASN A 185 13.70 -25.18 25.58
C ASN A 185 13.12 -24.65 26.90
N ASN A 186 13.95 -24.13 27.81
CA ASN A 186 13.48 -23.48 29.04
C ASN A 186 12.89 -22.09 28.77
N ASN A 187 13.50 -21.28 27.90
CA ASN A 187 12.93 -20.01 27.44
C ASN A 187 11.66 -20.20 26.58
N LYS A 188 11.47 -21.37 25.97
CA LYS A 188 10.21 -21.76 25.31
C LYS A 188 9.05 -21.94 26.30
N LEU A 189 9.29 -22.31 27.55
CA LEU A 189 8.23 -22.52 28.55
C LEU A 189 7.66 -21.21 29.14
N GLU A 190 8.42 -20.12 29.09
CA GLU A 190 7.94 -18.81 29.58
C GLU A 190 7.59 -17.83 28.44
N GLY A 191 7.87 -18.16 27.17
CA GLY A 191 7.78 -17.18 26.10
C GLY A 191 7.29 -17.62 24.71
N GLN A 192 7.02 -18.89 24.40
CA GLN A 192 6.67 -19.25 23.00
C GLN A 192 5.94 -20.59 22.83
N ALA A 193 4.61 -20.52 22.74
CA ALA A 193 3.87 -21.38 21.83
C ALA A 193 4.02 -20.82 20.41
N ASN A 194 4.72 -21.55 19.53
CA ASN A 194 4.50 -21.69 18.08
C ASN A 194 5.81 -21.90 17.31
N HIS A 195 6.11 -23.18 17.04
CA HIS A 195 6.88 -23.56 15.86
C HIS A 195 6.07 -23.17 14.60
N LYS A 196 6.46 -22.13 13.86
CA LYS A 196 5.81 -21.75 12.58
C LYS A 196 6.28 -22.64 11.43
N ARG A 197 5.32 -23.00 10.58
CA ARG A 197 5.44 -23.86 9.39
C ARG A 197 6.24 -23.16 8.28
N ILE A 198 7.12 -23.86 7.56
CA ILE A 198 7.71 -23.33 6.31
C ILE A 198 6.61 -23.28 5.25
N LEU A 199 6.24 -22.07 4.83
CA LEU A 199 5.25 -21.79 3.79
C LEU A 199 5.84 -21.69 2.37
N THR A 200 5.05 -22.08 1.38
CA THR A 200 5.19 -21.74 -0.04
C THR A 200 4.29 -20.56 -0.38
N ILE A 201 4.89 -19.43 -0.75
CA ILE A 201 4.23 -18.12 -0.87
C ILE A 201 4.37 -17.61 -2.30
N VAL A 202 3.26 -17.17 -2.89
CA VAL A 202 3.26 -16.44 -4.17
C VAL A 202 3.07 -14.95 -3.89
N GLN A 203 4.07 -14.16 -4.25
CA GLN A 203 4.05 -12.69 -4.23
C GLN A 203 3.69 -12.17 -5.62
N VAL A 204 2.71 -11.26 -5.72
CA VAL A 204 2.26 -10.70 -7.01
C VAL A 204 2.40 -9.18 -7.00
N ALA A 205 3.39 -8.68 -7.74
CA ALA A 205 3.66 -7.25 -7.89
C ALA A 205 2.83 -6.62 -9.02
N PRO A 206 2.54 -5.30 -8.97
CA PRO A 206 2.08 -4.55 -10.13
C PRO A 206 3.04 -4.68 -11.33
N ASP A 207 2.54 -4.52 -12.55
CA ASP A 207 3.33 -4.66 -13.79
C ASP A 207 3.98 -3.34 -14.28
N VAL A 208 4.07 -2.34 -13.41
CA VAL A 208 4.46 -0.96 -13.78
C VAL A 208 5.97 -0.74 -13.68
N TYR A 209 6.54 -1.03 -12.51
CA TYR A 209 7.94 -0.83 -12.16
C TYR A 209 8.60 -2.17 -11.77
N PRO A 210 9.89 -2.38 -12.09
CA PRO A 210 10.61 -3.56 -11.61
C PRO A 210 10.76 -3.54 -10.09
N VAL A 211 10.93 -4.72 -9.50
CA VAL A 211 11.14 -4.94 -8.06
C VAL A 211 12.59 -5.41 -7.84
N PRO A 212 13.45 -4.71 -7.09
CA PRO A 212 13.22 -3.37 -6.54
C PRO A 212 13.26 -2.29 -7.65
N PRO A 213 12.65 -1.12 -7.40
CA PRO A 213 12.66 -0.03 -8.37
C PRO A 213 14.02 0.69 -8.38
N THR A 214 14.40 1.26 -9.52
CA THR A 214 15.65 2.03 -9.64
C THR A 214 15.53 3.46 -9.11
N ASN A 215 14.40 4.12 -9.38
CA ASN A 215 14.17 5.52 -8.99
C ASN A 215 12.98 5.62 -8.03
N TYR A 216 11.77 5.78 -8.57
CA TYR A 216 10.53 5.88 -7.81
C TYR A 216 9.80 4.54 -7.79
N GLY A 217 9.26 4.16 -6.62
CA GLY A 217 8.44 2.94 -6.46
C GLY A 217 8.27 2.51 -5.00
N GLY A 218 7.50 3.27 -4.21
CA GLY A 218 7.35 2.94 -2.77
C GLY A 218 6.74 1.56 -2.51
N ILE A 219 5.84 1.12 -3.39
CA ILE A 219 5.18 -0.18 -3.28
C ILE A 219 6.13 -1.30 -3.65
N GLU A 220 6.89 -1.11 -4.73
CA GLU A 220 7.88 -2.06 -5.19
C GLU A 220 9.01 -2.24 -4.17
N VAL A 221 9.40 -1.18 -3.44
CA VAL A 221 10.30 -1.29 -2.28
C VAL A 221 9.68 -2.19 -1.21
N VAL A 222 8.42 -1.97 -0.81
CA VAL A 222 7.76 -2.79 0.20
C VAL A 222 7.65 -4.26 -0.22
N ILE A 223 7.30 -4.52 -1.49
CA ILE A 223 7.24 -5.89 -2.04
C ILE A 223 8.61 -6.56 -1.98
N TYR A 224 9.66 -5.83 -2.38
CA TYR A 224 11.03 -6.32 -2.31
C TYR A 224 11.41 -6.70 -0.88
N GLU A 225 11.22 -5.78 0.08
CA GLU A 225 11.53 -6.00 1.49
C GLU A 225 10.80 -7.21 2.09
N ILE A 226 9.50 -7.35 1.82
CA ILE A 226 8.72 -8.52 2.26
C ILE A 226 9.28 -9.80 1.64
N THR A 227 9.56 -9.78 0.34
CA THR A 227 10.03 -10.94 -0.41
C THR A 227 11.38 -11.42 0.09
N GLU A 228 12.36 -10.52 0.22
CA GLU A 228 13.71 -10.85 0.66
C GLU A 228 13.73 -11.39 2.09
N GLU A 229 12.97 -10.78 3.00
CA GLU A 229 12.91 -11.22 4.39
C GLU A 229 12.18 -12.58 4.55
N LEU A 230 11.14 -12.84 3.76
CA LEU A 230 10.50 -14.16 3.73
C LEU A 230 11.47 -15.25 3.24
N VAL A 231 12.25 -14.97 2.18
CA VAL A 231 13.29 -15.89 1.68
C VAL A 231 14.38 -16.09 2.74
N ARG A 232 14.84 -15.01 3.39
CA ARG A 232 15.86 -15.07 4.45
C ARG A 232 15.43 -15.94 5.63
N ARG A 233 14.13 -15.98 5.94
CA ARG A 233 13.53 -16.85 6.97
C ARG A 233 13.31 -18.30 6.52
N GLY A 234 13.66 -18.65 5.28
CA GLY A 234 13.58 -20.00 4.74
C GLY A 234 12.25 -20.36 4.11
N HIS A 235 11.33 -19.40 3.90
CA HIS A 235 10.10 -19.65 3.14
C HIS A 235 10.40 -19.84 1.65
N LYS A 236 9.58 -20.64 0.97
CA LYS A 236 9.68 -20.83 -0.47
C LYS A 236 8.86 -19.75 -1.17
N VAL A 237 9.51 -18.73 -1.72
CA VAL A 237 8.82 -17.56 -2.31
C VAL A 237 8.94 -17.56 -3.83
N TYR A 238 7.82 -17.35 -4.50
CA TYR A 238 7.73 -17.10 -5.94
C TYR A 238 7.25 -15.67 -6.16
N LEU A 239 8.04 -14.84 -6.85
CA LEU A 239 7.69 -13.45 -7.13
C LEU A 239 7.28 -13.30 -8.60
N TYR A 240 6.05 -12.88 -8.83
CA TYR A 240 5.57 -12.40 -10.13
C TYR A 240 5.78 -10.89 -10.22
N ALA A 241 6.61 -10.46 -11.17
CA ALA A 241 6.98 -9.05 -11.33
C ALA A 241 7.40 -8.73 -12.78
N PRO A 242 7.51 -7.45 -13.17
CA PRO A 242 8.01 -7.05 -14.48
C PRO A 242 9.40 -7.61 -14.81
N GLU A 243 9.67 -7.80 -16.10
CA GLU A 243 11.00 -8.09 -16.60
C GLU A 243 12.01 -7.02 -16.12
N GLY A 244 13.21 -7.44 -15.73
CA GLY A 244 14.25 -6.58 -15.14
C GLY A 244 14.21 -6.50 -13.60
N SER A 245 13.20 -7.09 -12.95
CA SER A 245 13.17 -7.29 -11.49
C SER A 245 14.32 -8.18 -11.01
N LYS A 246 14.76 -7.99 -9.76
CA LYS A 246 15.83 -8.74 -9.10
C LYS A 246 15.40 -9.10 -7.68
N THR A 247 15.56 -10.36 -7.30
CA THR A 247 15.18 -10.86 -5.98
C THR A 247 15.92 -12.16 -5.69
N SER A 248 16.07 -12.51 -4.41
CA SER A 248 16.53 -13.83 -3.97
C SER A 248 15.44 -14.91 -4.09
N ALA A 249 14.18 -14.52 -4.29
CA ALA A 249 13.07 -15.44 -4.53
C ALA A 249 13.13 -16.08 -5.94
N THR A 250 12.28 -17.07 -6.19
CA THR A 250 12.09 -17.57 -7.56
C THR A 250 11.29 -16.54 -8.38
N LEU A 251 11.98 -15.76 -9.20
CA LEU A 251 11.37 -14.74 -10.04
C LEU A 251 10.67 -15.36 -11.26
N ILE A 252 9.41 -15.01 -11.47
CA ILE A 252 8.61 -15.36 -12.65
C ILE A 252 8.24 -14.04 -13.36
N PRO A 253 8.99 -13.64 -14.40
CA PRO A 253 8.72 -12.40 -15.09
C PRO A 253 7.41 -12.49 -15.89
N TYR A 254 6.65 -11.40 -15.91
CA TYR A 254 5.44 -11.30 -16.74
C TYR A 254 5.78 -11.42 -18.24
N GLN A 255 5.00 -12.21 -18.97
CA GLN A 255 5.10 -12.35 -20.43
C GLN A 255 3.89 -11.69 -21.13
N HIS A 256 3.71 -10.38 -20.93
CA HIS A 256 2.71 -9.61 -21.66
C HIS A 256 3.26 -8.26 -22.15
N SER A 257 2.71 -7.78 -23.26
CA SER A 257 3.19 -6.58 -23.96
C SER A 257 2.60 -5.25 -23.46
N GLY A 258 1.59 -5.30 -22.57
CA GLY A 258 0.96 -4.11 -21.99
C GLY A 258 1.43 -3.87 -20.55
N LYS A 259 1.60 -2.61 -20.17
CA LYS A 259 1.71 -2.20 -18.75
C LYS A 259 0.33 -1.75 -18.26
N GLY A 260 -0.05 -2.12 -17.04
CA GLY A 260 -1.33 -1.79 -16.43
C GLY A 260 -2.51 -2.66 -16.89
N ASP A 261 -2.26 -3.82 -17.53
CA ASP A 261 -3.33 -4.77 -17.85
C ASP A 261 -3.48 -5.81 -16.73
N PHE A 262 -4.30 -5.45 -15.76
CA PHE A 262 -4.59 -6.22 -14.57
C PHE A 262 -5.17 -7.62 -14.83
N ASN A 263 -5.88 -7.84 -15.94
CA ASN A 263 -6.45 -9.16 -16.28
C ASN A 263 -5.37 -10.11 -16.78
N GLN A 264 -4.41 -9.60 -17.57
CA GLN A 264 -3.27 -10.40 -18.04
C GLN A 264 -2.38 -10.85 -16.88
N ILE A 265 -2.20 -10.03 -15.84
CA ILE A 265 -1.52 -10.44 -14.62
C ILE A 265 -2.22 -11.65 -14.00
N ALA A 266 -3.53 -11.58 -13.77
CA ALA A 266 -4.27 -12.65 -13.12
C ALA A 266 -4.24 -13.96 -13.92
N GLU A 267 -4.48 -13.89 -15.23
CA GLU A 267 -4.44 -15.06 -16.12
C GLU A 267 -3.05 -15.68 -16.16
N TYR A 268 -2.00 -14.87 -16.26
CA TYR A 268 -0.63 -15.34 -16.33
C TYR A 268 -0.20 -16.00 -15.01
N VAL A 269 -0.50 -15.38 -13.87
CA VAL A 269 -0.20 -15.99 -12.57
C VAL A 269 -0.94 -17.31 -12.44
N LEU A 270 -2.25 -17.37 -12.67
CA LEU A 270 -3.02 -18.61 -12.55
C LEU A 270 -2.59 -19.70 -13.52
N GLY A 271 -2.15 -19.34 -14.74
CA GLY A 271 -1.70 -20.30 -15.75
C GLY A 271 -0.29 -20.85 -15.50
N THR A 272 0.52 -20.20 -14.67
CA THR A 272 1.92 -20.57 -14.43
C THR A 272 2.24 -20.83 -12.96
N MET A 273 1.27 -20.68 -12.07
CA MET A 273 1.44 -20.83 -10.62
C MET A 273 1.96 -22.23 -10.29
N PRO A 274 3.00 -22.35 -9.44
CA PRO A 274 3.49 -23.64 -9.01
C PRO A 274 2.45 -24.41 -8.18
N GLU A 275 2.54 -25.74 -8.17
CA GLU A 275 1.73 -26.55 -7.28
C GLU A 275 2.19 -26.42 -5.81
N GLY A 276 1.26 -26.66 -4.87
CA GLY A 276 1.56 -26.68 -3.43
C GLY A 276 1.75 -25.31 -2.79
N VAL A 277 1.18 -24.25 -3.37
CA VAL A 277 1.17 -22.90 -2.78
C VAL A 277 0.27 -22.87 -1.55
N ASP A 278 0.81 -22.41 -0.43
CA ASP A 278 0.08 -22.29 0.83
C ASP A 278 -0.72 -20.97 0.90
N ILE A 279 -0.19 -19.89 0.32
CA ILE A 279 -0.81 -18.57 0.33
C ILE A 279 -0.36 -17.68 -0.84
N ILE A 280 -1.27 -16.82 -1.30
CA ILE A 280 -1.02 -15.79 -2.30
C ILE A 280 -1.07 -14.42 -1.62
N HIS A 281 -0.08 -13.58 -1.88
CA HIS A 281 -0.01 -12.19 -1.42
C HIS A 281 0.00 -11.24 -2.62
N ASP A 282 -1.13 -10.56 -2.81
CA ASP A 282 -1.40 -9.70 -3.95
C ASP A 282 -1.14 -8.22 -3.64
N HIS A 283 -0.33 -7.54 -4.45
CA HIS A 283 0.00 -6.12 -4.33
C HIS A 283 -0.49 -5.26 -5.50
N THR A 284 -1.32 -5.79 -6.40
CA THR A 284 -1.76 -5.15 -7.66
C THR A 284 -2.72 -3.96 -7.50
N HIS A 285 -2.87 -3.43 -6.28
CA HIS A 285 -3.81 -2.39 -5.86
C HIS A 285 -5.29 -2.78 -5.94
N ILE A 286 -5.74 -3.20 -7.12
CA ILE A 286 -7.14 -3.59 -7.36
C ILE A 286 -7.43 -5.04 -6.95
N SER A 287 -6.43 -5.72 -6.42
CA SER A 287 -6.42 -7.13 -6.06
C SER A 287 -6.91 -8.06 -7.17
N VAL A 288 -6.11 -8.17 -8.22
CA VAL A 288 -6.45 -8.99 -9.39
C VAL A 288 -6.65 -10.47 -9.04
N LEU A 289 -5.95 -10.97 -8.03
CA LEU A 289 -6.10 -12.36 -7.56
C LEU A 289 -7.03 -12.49 -6.36
N GLY A 290 -7.04 -11.52 -5.45
CA GLY A 290 -7.96 -11.56 -4.29
C GLY A 290 -9.44 -11.44 -4.66
N LYS A 291 -9.74 -11.00 -5.90
CA LYS A 291 -11.08 -11.06 -6.50
C LYS A 291 -11.43 -12.40 -7.13
N LYS A 292 -10.46 -13.29 -7.33
CA LYS A 292 -10.70 -14.63 -7.87
C LYS A 292 -11.06 -15.55 -6.70
N ASN A 293 -12.11 -16.35 -6.86
CA ASN A 293 -12.53 -17.31 -5.84
C ASN A 293 -11.62 -18.55 -5.86
N LEU A 294 -10.37 -18.38 -5.43
CA LEU A 294 -9.34 -19.41 -5.42
C LEU A 294 -9.46 -20.28 -4.18
N ASN A 295 -9.16 -21.58 -4.33
CA ASN A 295 -9.07 -22.51 -3.20
C ASN A 295 -7.83 -22.25 -2.32
N ILE A 296 -6.89 -21.45 -2.81
CA ILE A 296 -5.68 -21.05 -2.10
C ILE A 296 -6.00 -19.75 -1.35
N PRO A 297 -5.69 -19.65 -0.05
CA PRO A 297 -5.87 -18.42 0.70
C PRO A 297 -5.14 -17.27 0.00
N THR A 298 -5.83 -16.16 -0.25
CA THR A 298 -5.28 -15.00 -0.94
C THR A 298 -5.51 -13.75 -0.10
N ILE A 299 -4.43 -13.08 0.28
CA ILE A 299 -4.48 -11.76 0.93
C ILE A 299 -4.12 -10.67 -0.10
N CYS A 300 -4.56 -9.43 0.15
CA CYS A 300 -4.13 -8.29 -0.65
C CYS A 300 -3.74 -7.10 0.21
N THR A 301 -2.56 -6.55 -0.02
CA THR A 301 -2.15 -5.30 0.64
C THR A 301 -2.71 -4.09 -0.11
N ILE A 302 -3.49 -3.27 0.60
CA ILE A 302 -4.07 -2.03 0.10
C ILE A 302 -3.12 -0.87 0.39
N HIS A 303 -2.37 -0.45 -0.63
CA HIS A 303 -1.38 0.63 -0.55
C HIS A 303 -1.96 2.04 -0.77
N GLY A 304 -3.18 2.13 -1.28
CA GLY A 304 -3.86 3.39 -1.65
C GLY A 304 -5.06 3.71 -0.77
N THR A 305 -5.83 4.74 -1.13
CA THR A 305 -7.05 5.17 -0.40
C THR A 305 -8.33 4.53 -0.90
N ILE A 306 -8.23 3.64 -1.89
CA ILE A 306 -9.37 2.91 -2.45
C ILE A 306 -9.32 1.49 -1.89
N ASN A 307 -10.37 1.11 -1.18
CA ASN A 307 -10.56 -0.27 -0.74
C ASN A 307 -11.24 -1.07 -1.85
N TYR A 308 -10.59 -2.10 -2.35
CA TYR A 308 -11.24 -3.08 -3.21
C TYR A 308 -11.68 -4.26 -2.34
N ARG A 309 -12.95 -4.69 -2.48
CA ARG A 309 -13.46 -5.83 -1.71
C ARG A 309 -12.68 -7.09 -2.09
N VAL A 310 -11.99 -7.64 -1.09
CA VAL A 310 -11.22 -8.88 -1.14
C VAL A 310 -11.48 -9.63 0.17
N ASN A 311 -11.27 -10.94 0.20
CA ASN A 311 -11.58 -11.75 1.38
C ASN A 311 -10.72 -11.37 2.60
N TYR A 312 -9.45 -11.05 2.36
CA TYR A 312 -8.47 -10.78 3.42
C TYR A 312 -7.64 -9.53 3.08
N PRO A 313 -8.20 -8.31 3.20
CA PRO A 313 -7.47 -7.08 2.94
C PRO A 313 -6.49 -6.78 4.08
N VAL A 314 -5.30 -6.32 3.73
CA VAL A 314 -4.28 -5.84 4.67
C VAL A 314 -3.99 -4.37 4.39
N PHE A 315 -4.22 -3.50 5.36
CA PHE A 315 -3.95 -2.07 5.24
C PHE A 315 -2.57 -1.73 5.79
N VAL A 316 -1.91 -0.74 5.18
CA VAL A 316 -0.55 -0.35 5.56
C VAL A 316 -0.47 0.48 6.87
N SER A 317 -1.61 0.75 7.52
CA SER A 317 -1.69 1.37 8.85
C SER A 317 -3.03 1.09 9.52
N GLN A 318 -3.11 1.33 10.84
CA GLN A 318 -4.36 1.22 11.59
C GLN A 318 -5.37 2.29 11.12
N ARG A 319 -4.90 3.51 10.83
CA ARG A 319 -5.72 4.58 10.25
C ARG A 319 -6.31 4.15 8.92
N ALA A 320 -5.51 3.56 8.04
CA ALA A 320 -5.97 3.05 6.76
C ALA A 320 -7.03 1.95 6.95
N LEU A 321 -6.82 1.00 7.86
CA LEU A 321 -7.84 0.00 8.21
C LEU A 321 -9.16 0.65 8.67
N ASN A 322 -9.09 1.67 9.51
CA ASN A 322 -10.29 2.31 10.04
C ASN A 322 -11.04 3.15 8.99
N VAL A 323 -10.30 3.93 8.19
CA VAL A 323 -10.89 4.92 7.27
C VAL A 323 -11.18 4.35 5.87
N ILE A 324 -10.32 3.45 5.39
CA ILE A 324 -10.41 2.84 4.06
C ILE A 324 -11.06 1.46 4.20
N GLY A 325 -10.66 0.68 5.21
CA GLY A 325 -11.23 -0.64 5.52
C GLY A 325 -12.54 -0.63 6.30
N GLY A 326 -12.97 0.51 6.83
CA GLY A 326 -14.15 0.59 7.71
C GLY A 326 -13.99 -0.22 9.00
N GLY A 327 -12.75 -0.50 9.43
CA GLY A 327 -12.43 -1.36 10.56
C GLY A 327 -12.43 -2.86 10.25
N HIS A 328 -12.61 -3.26 8.98
CA HIS A 328 -12.61 -4.65 8.55
C HIS A 328 -11.33 -5.02 7.80
N GLY A 329 -10.68 -6.11 8.21
CA GLY A 329 -9.44 -6.62 7.62
C GLY A 329 -8.30 -6.67 8.64
N PHE A 330 -7.08 -6.67 8.12
CA PHE A 330 -5.85 -6.64 8.91
C PHE A 330 -5.11 -5.33 8.66
N TYR A 331 -4.14 -5.01 9.50
CA TYR A 331 -3.17 -3.97 9.19
C TYR A 331 -1.76 -4.45 9.51
N VAL A 332 -0.80 -4.01 8.71
CA VAL A 332 0.62 -4.23 8.93
C VAL A 332 1.33 -2.93 8.53
N TYR A 333 2.09 -2.34 9.46
CA TYR A 333 2.88 -1.16 9.14
C TYR A 333 3.99 -1.50 8.16
N ASN A 334 4.24 -0.61 7.19
CA ASN A 334 5.38 -0.79 6.31
C ASN A 334 6.68 -0.66 7.11
N GLY A 335 7.68 -1.46 6.72
CA GLY A 335 9.02 -1.44 7.28
C GLY A 335 10.07 -1.07 6.24
N LEU A 336 11.28 -0.81 6.72
CA LEU A 336 12.47 -0.58 5.90
C LEU A 336 13.62 -1.47 6.35
N ASN A 337 14.47 -1.88 5.42
CA ASN A 337 15.81 -2.32 5.75
C ASN A 337 16.64 -1.10 6.15
N LEU A 338 16.76 -0.87 7.45
CA LEU A 338 17.44 0.32 7.97
C LEU A 338 18.94 0.32 7.68
N GLU A 339 19.56 -0.83 7.42
CA GLU A 339 20.97 -0.91 7.03
C GLU A 339 21.23 -0.21 5.70
N GLU A 340 20.22 -0.10 4.84
CA GLU A 340 20.35 0.62 3.58
C GLU A 340 20.34 2.14 3.78
N TYR A 341 19.85 2.67 4.89
CA TYR A 341 19.71 4.12 5.09
C TYR A 341 20.87 4.69 5.91
N GLU A 342 21.72 5.50 5.29
CA GLU A 342 22.83 6.16 5.97
C GLU A 342 22.34 7.19 7.00
N TYR A 343 22.86 7.09 8.23
CA TYR A 343 22.58 8.00 9.33
C TYR A 343 23.55 9.20 9.31
N SER A 344 23.06 10.39 9.64
CA SER A 344 23.90 11.58 9.86
C SER A 344 23.35 12.46 10.98
N GLU A 345 24.24 12.94 11.85
CA GLU A 345 23.95 14.01 12.81
C GLU A 345 24.19 15.40 12.21
N GLU A 346 25.11 15.48 11.26
CA GLU A 346 25.43 16.71 10.55
C GLU A 346 24.34 17.01 9.52
N LYS A 347 23.72 18.19 9.65
CA LYS A 347 22.65 18.69 8.78
C LYS A 347 23.07 19.99 8.11
N ASP A 348 22.74 20.11 6.84
CA ASP A 348 22.83 21.34 6.06
C ASP A 348 21.57 22.19 6.26
N ASP A 349 21.68 23.51 6.06
CA ASP A 349 20.56 24.44 6.22
C ASP A 349 19.62 24.45 4.99
N TYR A 350 18.93 23.33 4.75
CA TYR A 350 17.81 23.26 3.83
C TYR A 350 16.70 22.33 4.32
N MET A 351 15.47 22.73 4.01
CA MET A 351 14.28 21.91 4.15
C MET A 351 14.15 21.01 2.91
N LEU A 352 13.64 19.79 3.10
CA LEU A 352 13.41 18.86 2.02
C LEU A 352 11.91 18.57 1.85
N TYR A 353 11.41 18.66 0.63
CA TYR A 353 10.17 18.01 0.21
C TYR A 353 10.53 16.84 -0.70
N LEU A 354 10.08 15.64 -0.35
CA LEU A 354 10.35 14.43 -1.13
C LEU A 354 9.06 13.62 -1.33
N GLY A 355 8.60 13.53 -2.57
CA GLY A 355 7.37 12.82 -2.92
C GLY A 355 6.84 13.16 -4.31
N ARG A 356 5.71 12.55 -4.70
CA ARG A 356 5.03 12.89 -5.96
C ARG A 356 4.64 14.38 -5.94
N LEU A 357 4.87 15.06 -7.06
CA LEU A 357 4.46 16.45 -7.24
C LEU A 357 3.02 16.46 -7.76
N ASP A 358 2.11 16.36 -6.79
CA ASP A 358 0.68 16.52 -6.97
C ASP A 358 0.12 17.45 -5.88
N LYS A 359 -1.05 18.02 -6.13
CA LYS A 359 -1.67 19.01 -5.24
C LYS A 359 -1.99 18.43 -3.86
N MET A 360 -2.41 17.16 -3.80
CA MET A 360 -2.85 16.50 -2.57
C MET A 360 -1.69 16.20 -1.61
N LYS A 361 -0.50 15.94 -2.15
CA LYS A 361 0.74 15.74 -1.37
C LYS A 361 1.28 17.03 -0.74
N GLY A 362 0.68 18.18 -1.04
CA GLY A 362 0.93 19.43 -0.31
C GLY A 362 2.15 20.21 -0.76
N LEU A 363 2.64 20.02 -2.00
CA LEU A 363 3.78 20.78 -2.50
C LEU A 363 3.58 22.30 -2.42
N GLY A 364 2.35 22.78 -2.65
CA GLY A 364 2.02 24.19 -2.49
C GLY A 364 2.29 24.71 -1.07
N HIS A 365 1.91 23.93 -0.06
CA HIS A 365 2.20 24.25 1.34
C HIS A 365 3.70 24.26 1.65
N ALA A 366 4.49 23.35 1.06
CA ALA A 366 5.94 23.38 1.23
C ALA A 366 6.56 24.68 0.68
N LEU A 367 6.06 25.16 -0.47
CA LEU A 367 6.46 26.45 -1.02
C LEU A 367 6.02 27.62 -0.13
N ASP A 368 4.80 27.55 0.44
CA ASP A 368 4.30 28.56 1.37
C ASP A 368 5.19 28.65 2.62
N ILE A 369 5.60 27.51 3.18
CA ILE A 369 6.55 27.43 4.30
C ILE A 369 7.90 28.05 3.91
N ALA A 370 8.42 27.76 2.71
CA ALA A 370 9.66 28.36 2.23
C ALA A 370 9.58 29.89 2.08
N ASP A 371 8.44 30.40 1.60
CA ASP A 371 8.21 31.83 1.47
C ASP A 371 8.05 32.52 2.84
N LEU A 372 7.33 31.90 3.78
CA LEU A 372 7.12 32.41 5.15
C LEU A 372 8.41 32.42 5.98
N THR A 373 9.20 31.36 5.88
CA THR A 373 10.43 31.17 6.68
C THR A 373 11.66 31.78 6.02
N ASN A 374 11.58 32.08 4.72
CA ASN A 374 12.70 32.51 3.88
C ASN A 374 13.90 31.53 3.93
N LYS A 375 13.65 30.25 4.20
CA LYS A 375 14.67 29.18 4.22
C LYS A 375 14.81 28.50 2.86
N ARG A 376 15.96 27.85 2.66
CA ARG A 376 16.21 27.05 1.45
C ARG A 376 15.31 25.81 1.44
N LEU A 377 14.66 25.55 0.30
CA LEU A 377 13.83 24.36 0.07
C LEU A 377 14.37 23.58 -1.12
N VAL A 378 14.64 22.29 -0.91
CA VAL A 378 14.94 21.32 -1.97
C VAL A 378 13.71 20.47 -2.21
N ILE A 379 13.30 20.33 -3.47
CA ILE A 379 12.12 19.58 -3.92
C ILE A 379 12.60 18.43 -4.80
N ALA A 380 12.20 17.20 -4.46
CA ALA A 380 12.54 16.01 -5.21
C ALA A 380 11.32 15.09 -5.41
N GLY A 381 11.23 14.50 -6.60
CA GLY A 381 10.20 13.54 -6.98
C GLY A 381 9.58 13.80 -8.35
N PRO A 382 8.79 12.84 -8.88
CA PRO A 382 8.23 12.93 -10.23
C PRO A 382 7.08 13.93 -10.32
N VAL A 383 7.04 14.67 -11.43
CA VAL A 383 5.87 15.47 -11.83
C VAL A 383 4.74 14.52 -12.24
N HIS A 384 3.69 14.45 -11.42
CA HIS A 384 2.54 13.61 -11.69
C HIS A 384 1.36 14.42 -12.26
N ASP A 385 1.22 15.68 -11.85
CA ASP A 385 0.27 16.63 -12.42
C ASP A 385 1.04 17.73 -13.16
N LEU A 386 1.19 17.57 -14.47
CA LEU A 386 1.95 18.50 -15.31
C LEU A 386 1.28 19.88 -15.40
N ALA A 387 -0.05 19.95 -15.33
CA ALA A 387 -0.78 21.21 -15.39
C ALA A 387 -0.59 22.00 -14.09
N TYR A 388 -0.77 21.35 -12.94
CA TYR A 388 -0.48 21.94 -11.63
C TYR A 388 0.98 22.40 -11.53
N PHE A 389 1.92 21.56 -11.96
CA PHE A 389 3.33 21.90 -11.90
C PHE A 389 3.67 23.14 -12.75
N ASN A 390 3.26 23.16 -14.03
CA ASN A 390 3.59 24.27 -14.93
C ASN A 390 2.89 25.58 -14.55
N ASN A 391 1.64 25.50 -14.07
CA ASN A 391 0.83 26.70 -13.84
C ASN A 391 1.04 27.31 -12.43
N GLU A 392 1.25 26.48 -11.40
CA GLU A 392 1.27 26.92 -10.01
C GLU A 392 2.67 26.80 -9.36
N ILE A 393 3.44 25.76 -9.70
CA ILE A 393 4.66 25.39 -8.98
C ILE A 393 5.91 25.97 -9.64
N GLU A 394 6.12 25.70 -10.93
CA GLU A 394 7.28 26.18 -11.68
C GLU A 394 7.45 27.71 -11.60
N PRO A 395 6.39 28.54 -11.73
CA PRO A 395 6.54 29.99 -11.60
C PRO A 395 7.04 30.43 -10.22
N ARG A 396 6.62 29.75 -9.15
CA ARG A 396 7.06 30.03 -7.78
C ARG A 396 8.51 29.63 -7.56
N ILE A 397 8.92 28.47 -8.06
CA ILE A 397 10.33 28.03 -8.03
C ILE A 397 11.21 29.04 -8.77
N ARG A 398 10.82 29.48 -9.98
CA ARG A 398 11.60 30.46 -10.78
C ARG A 398 11.74 31.82 -10.10
N LYS A 399 10.73 32.22 -9.32
CA LYS A 399 10.71 33.52 -8.62
C LYS A 399 11.57 33.55 -7.37
N ASN A 400 11.74 32.41 -6.69
CA ASN A 400 12.45 32.31 -5.42
C ASN A 400 13.77 31.53 -5.58
N PRO A 401 14.95 32.18 -5.59
CA PRO A 401 16.24 31.52 -5.82
C PRO A 401 16.66 30.57 -4.69
N LYS A 402 15.94 30.56 -3.56
CA LYS A 402 16.16 29.62 -2.45
C LYS A 402 15.41 28.30 -2.63
N ILE A 403 14.57 28.17 -3.65
CA ILE A 403 13.80 26.96 -3.94
C ILE A 403 14.44 26.25 -5.13
N GLN A 404 14.78 24.97 -4.95
CA GLN A 404 15.43 24.16 -5.95
C GLN A 404 14.64 22.87 -6.20
N TYR A 405 14.20 22.66 -7.44
CA TYR A 405 13.66 21.37 -7.88
C TYR A 405 14.74 20.58 -8.61
N ILE A 406 15.01 19.36 -8.14
CA ILE A 406 16.11 18.51 -8.65
C ILE A 406 15.62 17.28 -9.43
N GLY A 407 14.31 17.11 -9.63
CA GLY A 407 13.75 15.99 -10.39
C GLY A 407 13.50 14.73 -9.55
N SER A 408 13.26 13.62 -10.24
CA SER A 408 13.11 12.30 -9.64
C SER A 408 14.48 11.71 -9.31
N ILE A 409 14.66 11.31 -8.05
CA ILE A 409 15.91 10.73 -7.53
C ILE A 409 15.65 9.35 -6.91
N GLY A 410 16.70 8.55 -6.76
CA GLY A 410 16.66 7.22 -6.15
C GLY A 410 18.00 6.84 -5.51
N GLY A 411 18.04 5.68 -4.85
CA GLY A 411 19.27 5.10 -4.29
C GLY A 411 20.09 6.07 -3.42
N LYS A 412 21.41 6.12 -3.66
CA LYS A 412 22.36 6.93 -2.89
C LYS A 412 22.09 8.44 -2.95
N GLU A 413 21.60 8.95 -4.07
CA GLU A 413 21.27 10.38 -4.19
C GLU A 413 20.12 10.77 -3.27
N LYS A 414 19.07 9.93 -3.19
CA LYS A 414 17.95 10.10 -2.25
C LYS A 414 18.45 10.15 -0.81
N GLN A 415 19.37 9.27 -0.45
CA GLN A 415 19.92 9.20 0.91
C GLN A 415 20.81 10.40 1.22
N GLU A 416 21.64 10.82 0.28
CA GLU A 416 22.54 11.95 0.44
C GLU A 416 21.78 13.23 0.80
N ILE A 417 20.64 13.47 0.15
CA ILE A 417 19.80 14.62 0.49
C ILE A 417 18.95 14.39 1.74
N LEU A 418 18.47 13.16 1.97
CA LEU A 418 17.66 12.88 3.16
C LEU A 418 18.48 13.08 4.43
N LYS A 419 19.69 12.52 4.50
CA LYS A 419 20.54 12.57 5.70
C LYS A 419 21.09 13.95 6.00
N LYS A 420 21.16 14.85 5.02
CA LYS A 420 21.66 16.22 5.18
C LYS A 420 20.56 17.26 5.39
N ALA A 421 19.31 16.99 5.03
CA ALA A 421 18.23 17.97 5.24
C ALA A 421 18.05 18.31 6.72
N CYS A 422 17.84 19.60 7.05
CA CYS A 422 17.57 19.99 8.44
C CYS A 422 16.20 19.51 8.92
N CYS A 423 15.24 19.38 8.01
CA CYS A 423 13.99 18.69 8.22
C CYS A 423 13.37 18.25 6.88
N LEU A 424 12.57 17.19 6.93
CA LEU A 424 11.62 16.81 5.90
C LEU A 424 10.29 17.53 6.16
N LEU A 425 9.81 18.30 5.20
CA LEU A 425 8.45 18.82 5.18
C LEU A 425 7.51 17.75 4.61
N PHE A 426 6.51 17.36 5.39
CA PHE A 426 5.46 16.43 5.00
C PHE A 426 4.06 17.06 5.12
N PRO A 427 3.76 18.11 4.34
CA PRO A 427 2.54 18.91 4.47
C PRO A 427 1.34 18.29 3.74
N THR A 428 1.23 16.96 3.75
CA THR A 428 0.22 16.22 2.99
C THR A 428 -1.19 16.65 3.40
N SER A 429 -2.03 16.98 2.43
CA SER A 429 -3.48 17.24 2.61
C SER A 429 -4.32 16.03 2.25
N TRP A 430 -3.65 14.93 1.93
CA TRP A 430 -4.19 13.65 1.56
C TRP A 430 -4.37 12.75 2.78
N GLU A 431 -5.34 11.84 2.75
CA GLU A 431 -5.46 10.76 3.73
C GLU A 431 -4.32 9.75 3.50
N GLU A 432 -3.12 10.09 3.99
CA GLU A 432 -1.90 9.31 3.79
C GLU A 432 -2.03 7.90 4.35
N PRO A 433 -1.96 6.84 3.52
CA PRO A 433 -2.09 5.48 4.02
C PRO A 433 -0.94 5.09 4.96
N PHE A 434 0.29 5.54 4.68
CA PHE A 434 1.44 5.31 5.56
C PHE A 434 2.51 6.41 5.47
N GLY A 435 3.02 6.71 4.27
CA GLY A 435 4.06 7.72 4.06
C GLY A 435 5.48 7.23 4.38
N LEU A 436 6.00 6.28 3.58
CA LEU A 436 7.34 5.68 3.74
C LEU A 436 8.46 6.70 3.97
N VAL A 437 8.44 7.82 3.24
CA VAL A 437 9.47 8.87 3.34
C VAL A 437 9.64 9.43 4.76
N MET A 438 8.60 9.37 5.61
CA MET A 438 8.72 9.77 7.02
C MET A 438 9.67 8.84 7.78
N ILE A 439 9.51 7.52 7.63
CA ILE A 439 10.37 6.54 8.29
C ILE A 439 11.75 6.48 7.63
N GLU A 440 11.88 6.80 6.34
CA GLU A 440 13.17 6.99 5.65
C GLU A 440 13.94 8.20 6.23
N ALA A 441 13.26 9.32 6.44
CA ALA A 441 13.86 10.51 7.06
C ALA A 441 14.29 10.23 8.50
N MET A 442 13.41 9.62 9.31
CA MET A 442 13.76 9.23 10.68
C MET A 442 14.94 8.24 10.71
N ALA A 443 14.99 7.30 9.76
CA ALA A 443 16.14 6.41 9.60
C ALA A 443 17.42 7.21 9.29
N CYS A 444 17.39 8.25 8.47
CA CYS A 444 18.57 9.09 8.23
C CYS A 444 18.88 10.09 9.37
N GLY A 445 18.11 10.05 10.47
CA GLY A 445 18.22 11.01 11.57
C GLY A 445 17.68 12.40 11.22
N THR A 446 16.81 12.48 10.23
CA THR A 446 16.24 13.73 9.72
C THR A 446 14.83 13.95 10.30
N PRO A 447 14.61 15.06 11.03
CA PRO A 447 13.32 15.39 11.60
C PRO A 447 12.24 15.51 10.54
N VAL A 448 11.01 15.11 10.87
CA VAL A 448 9.84 15.25 10.00
C VAL A 448 8.94 16.31 10.59
N ILE A 449 8.56 17.34 9.84
CA ILE A 449 7.52 18.31 10.23
C ILE A 449 6.32 18.06 9.32
N ALA A 450 5.17 17.72 9.88
CA ALA A 450 4.05 17.18 9.10
C ALA A 450 2.69 17.76 9.49
N LEU A 451 1.76 17.81 8.52
CA LEU A 451 0.34 17.96 8.84
C LEU A 451 -0.24 16.62 9.30
N GLY A 452 -1.09 16.62 10.32
CA GLY A 452 -1.64 15.41 10.97
C GLY A 452 -2.66 14.59 10.19
N ASN A 453 -2.58 14.53 8.85
CA ASN A 453 -3.53 13.82 8.00
C ASN A 453 -3.14 12.35 7.78
N GLY A 454 -4.14 11.45 7.70
CA GLY A 454 -3.89 10.02 7.49
C GLY A 454 -3.09 9.37 8.62
N ALA A 455 -2.14 8.51 8.27
CA ALA A 455 -1.31 7.75 9.21
C ALA A 455 -0.21 8.58 9.90
N VAL A 456 -0.07 9.88 9.58
CA VAL A 456 0.97 10.75 10.15
C VAL A 456 1.00 10.69 11.69
N PRO A 457 -0.14 10.81 12.41
CA PRO A 457 -0.11 10.73 13.88
C PRO A 457 0.30 9.38 14.44
N GLU A 458 0.12 8.30 13.67
CA GLU A 458 0.55 6.95 14.08
C GLU A 458 2.03 6.75 13.86
N VAL A 459 2.55 7.19 12.70
CA VAL A 459 3.97 7.09 12.36
C VAL A 459 4.79 7.96 13.32
N LEU A 460 4.36 9.20 13.56
CA LEU A 460 5.03 10.17 14.44
C LEU A 460 4.58 10.07 15.91
N LYS A 461 4.02 8.93 16.35
CA LYS A 461 3.55 8.76 17.74
C LYS A 461 4.65 9.02 18.80
N GLY A 462 5.91 8.73 18.48
CA GLY A 462 7.06 9.03 19.35
C GLY A 462 7.46 10.51 19.38
N PHE A 463 6.98 11.31 18.43
CA PHE A 463 7.33 12.72 18.23
C PHE A 463 6.07 13.55 17.92
N PRO A 464 5.05 13.57 18.82
CA PRO A 464 3.81 14.30 18.56
C PRO A 464 4.03 15.81 18.37
N GLU A 465 5.13 16.36 18.90
CA GLU A 465 5.54 17.75 18.71
C GLU A 465 5.86 18.12 17.26
N CYS A 466 6.11 17.13 16.40
CA CYS A 466 6.39 17.30 14.98
C CYS A 466 5.12 17.41 14.12
N ILE A 467 3.94 17.16 14.71
CA ILE A 467 2.65 17.20 14.03
C ILE A 467 2.06 18.60 14.18
N CYS A 468 1.62 19.18 13.06
CA CYS A 468 1.08 20.53 12.95
C CYS A 468 -0.37 20.49 12.45
N ASN A 469 -1.14 21.53 12.81
CA ASN A 469 -2.52 21.70 12.36
C ASN A 469 -2.65 22.70 11.20
N SER A 470 -1.62 23.48 10.93
CA SER A 470 -1.61 24.49 9.85
C SER A 470 -0.22 24.68 9.24
N VAL A 471 -0.18 25.29 8.07
CA VAL A 471 1.05 25.71 7.37
C VAL A 471 1.84 26.73 8.20
N ASP A 472 1.14 27.66 8.88
CA ASP A 472 1.77 28.63 9.76
C ASP A 472 2.47 27.95 10.94
N GLU A 473 1.84 26.96 11.57
CA GLU A 473 2.46 26.20 12.65
C GLU A 473 3.70 25.42 12.17
N MET A 474 3.66 24.86 10.96
CA MET A 474 4.84 24.25 10.36
C MET A 474 5.97 25.28 10.15
N ALA A 475 5.64 26.47 9.65
CA ALA A 475 6.61 27.55 9.46
C ALA A 475 7.22 28.02 10.79
N ASP A 476 6.42 28.16 11.85
CA ASP A 476 6.88 28.52 13.19
C ASP A 476 7.85 27.47 13.74
N LYS A 477 7.57 26.18 13.57
CA LYS A 477 8.49 25.10 13.99
C LYS A 477 9.80 25.12 13.21
N VAL A 478 9.74 25.36 11.89
CA VAL A 478 10.93 25.51 11.04
C VAL A 478 11.79 26.70 11.49
N MET A 479 11.16 27.84 11.81
CA MET A 479 11.86 29.03 12.30
C MET A 479 12.46 28.82 13.70
N GLY A 480 11.74 28.10 14.56
CA GLY A 480 12.19 27.78 15.91
C GLY A 480 13.43 26.88 15.92
N GLY A 481 13.61 26.01 14.92
CA GLY A 481 14.80 25.19 14.73
C GLY A 481 15.06 24.16 15.84
N ASN A 482 14.09 23.95 16.74
CA ASN A 482 14.18 23.00 17.83
C ASN A 482 13.60 21.66 17.40
N TYR A 483 14.45 20.84 16.77
CA TYR A 483 14.06 19.54 16.25
C TYR A 483 14.42 18.40 17.20
N SER A 484 13.67 17.29 17.11
CA SER A 484 14.01 16.04 17.80
C SER A 484 15.41 15.56 17.38
N LYS A 485 16.15 14.93 18.29
CA LYS A 485 17.55 14.58 18.02
C LYS A 485 17.66 13.48 16.97
N PRO A 486 18.63 13.56 16.03
CA PRO A 486 18.82 12.56 14.98
C PRO A 486 18.88 11.12 15.50
N ASN A 487 19.61 10.86 16.59
CA ASN A 487 19.75 9.53 17.15
C ASN A 487 18.44 8.97 17.71
N GLU A 488 17.64 9.80 18.37
CA GLU A 488 16.33 9.43 18.91
C GLU A 488 15.36 9.04 17.77
N LEU A 489 15.39 9.77 16.65
CA LEU A 489 14.61 9.46 15.45
C LEU A 489 15.02 8.10 14.86
N ARG A 490 16.32 7.84 14.74
CA ARG A 490 16.87 6.57 14.24
C ARG A 490 16.48 5.41 15.12
N GLU A 491 16.65 5.53 16.44
CA GLU A 491 16.28 4.50 17.41
C GLU A 491 14.80 4.18 17.38
N TYR A 492 13.96 5.21 17.25
CA TYR A 492 12.52 5.03 17.09
C TYR A 492 12.18 4.27 15.80
N ALA A 493 12.79 4.62 14.67
CA ALA A 493 12.61 3.87 13.42
C ALA A 493 13.05 2.39 13.56
N ILE A 494 14.21 2.12 14.18
CA ILE A 494 14.72 0.76 14.49
C ILE A 494 13.74 -0.02 15.36
N LYS A 495 13.11 0.65 16.33
CA LYS A 495 12.20 -0.03 17.26
C LYS A 495 10.84 -0.35 16.65
N HIS A 496 10.40 0.39 15.64
CA HIS A 496 8.99 0.37 15.21
C HIS A 496 8.76 -0.01 13.74
N PHE A 497 9.69 0.28 12.83
CA PHE A 497 9.43 0.24 11.38
C PHE A 497 10.52 -0.51 10.60
N THR A 498 10.93 -1.68 11.10
CA THR A 498 11.88 -2.55 10.39
C THR A 498 11.19 -3.54 9.47
N THR A 499 11.89 -4.01 8.44
CA THR A 499 11.42 -5.08 7.55
C THR A 499 11.01 -6.34 8.33
N GLU A 500 11.76 -6.72 9.38
CA GLU A 500 11.45 -7.91 10.18
C GLU A 500 10.10 -7.78 10.89
N LYS A 501 9.79 -6.60 11.45
CA LYS A 501 8.50 -6.35 12.12
C LYS A 501 7.34 -6.34 11.15
N MET A 502 7.55 -5.75 9.97
CA MET A 502 6.56 -5.80 8.88
C MET A 502 6.26 -7.26 8.51
N VAL A 503 7.29 -8.08 8.32
CA VAL A 503 7.13 -9.49 7.92
C VAL A 503 6.58 -10.36 9.06
N ASP A 504 6.89 -10.06 10.32
CA ASP A 504 6.23 -10.69 11.48
C ASP A 504 4.72 -10.51 11.40
N GLY A 505 4.27 -9.26 11.16
CA GLY A 505 2.86 -8.94 10.99
C GLY A 505 2.22 -9.68 9.80
N TYR A 506 2.89 -9.75 8.65
CA TYR A 506 2.38 -10.53 7.52
C TYR A 506 2.32 -12.03 7.81
N LEU A 507 3.32 -12.62 8.47
CA LEU A 507 3.30 -14.03 8.84
C LEU A 507 2.20 -14.34 9.85
N GLU A 508 1.84 -13.42 10.74
CA GLU A 508 0.66 -13.57 11.62
C GLU A 508 -0.64 -13.56 10.82
N VAL A 509 -0.77 -12.65 9.85
CA VAL A 509 -1.92 -12.63 8.94
C VAL A 509 -1.99 -13.92 8.12
N TYR A 510 -0.87 -14.40 7.58
CA TYR A 510 -0.83 -15.63 6.80
C TYR A 510 -1.32 -16.84 7.61
N GLU A 511 -0.78 -17.04 8.81
CA GLU A 511 -1.19 -18.16 9.68
C GLU A 511 -2.67 -18.07 10.05
N LYS A 512 -3.17 -16.87 10.32
CA LYS A 512 -4.59 -16.66 10.60
C LYS A 512 -5.47 -16.99 9.39
N VAL A 513 -5.12 -16.49 8.22
CA VAL A 513 -5.87 -16.71 6.97
C VAL A 513 -5.82 -18.18 6.51
N ILE A 514 -4.67 -18.85 6.70
CA ILE A 514 -4.53 -20.29 6.43
C ILE A 514 -5.36 -21.11 7.41
N SER A 515 -5.36 -20.76 8.71
CA SER A 515 -6.12 -21.48 9.75
C SER A 515 -7.62 -21.21 9.75
N GLU A 516 -8.05 -20.06 9.24
CA GLU A 516 -9.45 -19.70 9.03
C GLU A 516 -10.09 -20.43 7.84
N GLN A 517 -9.33 -21.18 7.05
CA GLN A 517 -9.92 -22.17 6.15
C GLN A 517 -10.65 -23.24 6.99
N PRO A 518 -11.98 -23.39 6.85
CA PRO A 518 -12.70 -24.38 7.63
C PRO A 518 -12.24 -25.79 7.26
N ALA A 519 -11.75 -26.55 8.24
CA ALA A 519 -11.90 -28.00 8.21
C ALA A 519 -13.40 -28.30 8.22
N HIS A 520 -13.99 -28.60 7.07
CA HIS A 520 -15.36 -29.07 6.91
C HIS A 520 -16.36 -28.48 7.93
N LEU A 521 -16.62 -27.17 7.87
CA LEU A 521 -17.93 -26.69 8.26
C LEU A 521 -18.85 -26.93 7.08
N SER A 522 -19.70 -27.94 7.27
CA SER A 522 -20.96 -28.11 6.59
C SER A 522 -21.75 -26.80 6.66
N VAL A 523 -21.52 -25.92 5.68
CA VAL A 523 -22.64 -25.17 5.08
C VAL A 523 -23.67 -26.25 4.74
N PRO A 524 -24.96 -26.11 5.14
CA PRO A 524 -25.96 -27.07 4.72
C PRO A 524 -25.76 -27.27 3.23
N SER A 525 -25.61 -28.53 2.85
CA SER A 525 -25.55 -28.97 1.48
C SER A 525 -26.83 -28.55 0.79
N ILE A 526 -26.92 -27.28 0.45
CA ILE A 526 -27.48 -26.88 -0.81
C ILE A 526 -26.33 -27.14 -1.78
N VAL A 527 -26.11 -28.43 -2.07
CA VAL A 527 -25.85 -28.83 -3.44
C VAL A 527 -27.06 -28.33 -4.20
N LYS A 528 -27.05 -27.04 -4.55
CA LYS A 528 -27.87 -26.56 -5.62
C LYS A 528 -27.30 -27.29 -6.80
N SER A 529 -28.10 -28.22 -7.29
CA SER A 529 -27.82 -28.93 -8.52
C SER A 529 -27.28 -27.92 -9.55
N LYS A 530 -26.43 -28.37 -10.48
CA LYS A 530 -25.94 -27.61 -11.64
C LYS A 530 -27.02 -26.81 -12.41
N LYS A 531 -28.30 -27.01 -12.08
CA LYS A 531 -29.52 -26.33 -12.53
C LYS A 531 -29.79 -24.94 -11.94
N ASP A 532 -29.11 -24.52 -10.86
CA ASP A 532 -29.48 -23.29 -10.12
C ASP A 532 -28.53 -22.09 -10.30
N THR A 533 -27.32 -22.33 -10.81
CA THR A 533 -26.37 -21.30 -11.24
C THR A 533 -26.73 -20.85 -12.65
N LEU A 534 -26.65 -19.54 -12.91
CA LEU A 534 -26.92 -18.94 -14.22
C LEU A 534 -25.67 -18.27 -14.74
N LYS A 535 -25.47 -18.35 -16.06
CA LYS A 535 -24.50 -17.56 -16.82
C LYS A 535 -25.20 -16.33 -17.40
N ILE A 536 -24.88 -15.16 -16.85
CA ILE A 536 -25.61 -13.91 -17.08
C ILE A 536 -24.68 -12.92 -17.79
N ILE A 537 -25.15 -12.34 -18.89
CA ILE A 537 -24.48 -11.21 -19.52
C ILE A 537 -25.18 -9.93 -19.09
N GLN A 538 -24.47 -9.04 -18.40
CA GLN A 538 -24.87 -7.69 -18.04
C GLN A 538 -24.35 -6.70 -19.09
N ILE A 539 -25.24 -5.92 -19.70
CA ILE A 539 -24.88 -4.92 -20.71
C ILE A 539 -25.10 -3.52 -20.13
N ALA A 540 -24.01 -2.83 -19.79
CA ALA A 540 -24.05 -1.47 -19.32
C ALA A 540 -24.03 -0.47 -20.49
N PRO A 541 -24.58 0.75 -20.30
CA PRO A 541 -24.29 1.87 -21.18
C PRO A 541 -22.78 2.14 -21.31
N ASP A 542 -22.37 2.74 -22.42
CA ASP A 542 -20.98 3.03 -22.79
C ASP A 542 -20.58 4.49 -22.51
N ALA A 543 -21.46 5.27 -21.89
CA ALA A 543 -21.21 6.67 -21.56
C ALA A 543 -20.30 6.84 -20.34
N PHE A 544 -20.44 5.99 -19.32
CA PHE A 544 -19.67 6.07 -18.07
C PHE A 544 -19.15 4.68 -17.65
N PRO A 545 -17.98 4.62 -17.01
CA PRO A 545 -17.52 3.41 -16.35
C PRO A 545 -18.46 2.95 -15.23
N VAL A 546 -18.48 1.64 -14.98
CA VAL A 546 -19.23 0.97 -13.90
C VAL A 546 -18.23 0.52 -12.82
N PRO A 547 -18.33 0.96 -11.54
CA PRO A 547 -19.20 2.00 -11.05
C PRO A 547 -18.69 3.39 -11.49
N PRO A 548 -19.57 4.40 -11.50
CA PRO A 548 -19.21 5.75 -11.90
C PRO A 548 -18.51 6.49 -10.76
N LYS A 549 -17.52 7.33 -11.11
CA LYS A 549 -16.77 8.17 -10.16
C LYS A 549 -17.65 9.26 -9.53
N ASP A 550 -18.36 10.00 -10.39
CA ASP A 550 -19.19 11.14 -9.99
C ASP A 550 -20.68 10.84 -10.25
N TYR A 551 -21.22 11.36 -11.36
CA TYR A 551 -22.58 11.12 -11.81
C TYR A 551 -22.71 9.80 -12.56
N GLY A 552 -23.78 9.04 -12.28
CA GLY A 552 -24.11 7.79 -12.98
C GLY A 552 -25.06 6.92 -12.17
N GLY A 553 -26.36 7.22 -12.19
CA GLY A 553 -27.34 6.43 -11.44
C GLY A 553 -27.53 5.02 -12.00
N ILE A 554 -27.50 4.89 -13.33
CA ILE A 554 -27.70 3.62 -14.03
C ILE A 554 -26.51 2.69 -13.76
N GLU A 555 -25.30 3.21 -13.96
CA GLU A 555 -24.05 2.46 -13.79
C GLU A 555 -23.89 2.00 -12.33
N ARG A 556 -24.33 2.79 -11.36
CA ARG A 556 -24.32 2.39 -9.94
C ARG A 556 -25.27 1.22 -9.65
N VAL A 557 -26.47 1.24 -10.21
CA VAL A 557 -27.43 0.13 -10.06
C VAL A 557 -26.93 -1.14 -10.75
N ILE A 558 -26.31 -1.01 -11.93
CA ILE A 558 -25.72 -2.14 -12.65
C ILE A 558 -24.59 -2.73 -11.82
N TYR A 559 -23.74 -1.89 -11.22
CA TYR A 559 -22.69 -2.33 -10.32
C TYR A 559 -23.27 -3.13 -9.15
N ASP A 560 -24.20 -2.55 -8.38
CA ASP A 560 -24.78 -3.20 -7.20
C ASP A 560 -25.51 -4.51 -7.54
N LEU A 561 -26.21 -4.56 -8.68
CA LEU A 561 -26.83 -5.78 -9.19
C LEU A 561 -25.78 -6.84 -9.54
N THR A 562 -24.74 -6.43 -10.27
CA THR A 562 -23.67 -7.32 -10.73
C THR A 562 -22.92 -7.93 -9.54
N GLU A 563 -22.55 -7.11 -8.55
CA GLU A 563 -21.84 -7.58 -7.36
C GLU A 563 -22.67 -8.58 -6.55
N GLU A 564 -23.97 -8.32 -6.36
CA GLU A 564 -24.84 -9.24 -5.62
C GLU A 564 -25.14 -10.53 -6.41
N LEU A 565 -25.21 -10.48 -7.75
CA LEU A 565 -25.32 -11.68 -8.60
C LEU A 565 -24.07 -12.56 -8.49
N VAL A 566 -22.87 -11.97 -8.58
CA VAL A 566 -21.60 -12.69 -8.41
C VAL A 566 -21.49 -13.28 -7.01
N LYS A 567 -21.83 -12.50 -5.98
CA LYS A 567 -21.85 -12.95 -4.58
C LYS A 567 -22.78 -14.15 -4.34
N ARG A 568 -23.87 -14.27 -5.10
CA ARG A 568 -24.80 -15.41 -5.07
C ARG A 568 -24.33 -16.63 -5.88
N GLY A 569 -23.14 -16.56 -6.47
CA GLY A 569 -22.50 -17.66 -7.18
C GLY A 569 -22.93 -17.79 -8.65
N HIS A 570 -23.54 -16.75 -9.24
CA HIS A 570 -23.81 -16.70 -10.67
C HIS A 570 -22.54 -16.34 -11.46
N GLU A 571 -22.39 -16.90 -12.66
CA GLU A 571 -21.30 -16.54 -13.57
C GLU A 571 -21.74 -15.30 -14.36
N VAL A 572 -21.13 -14.13 -14.09
CA VAL A 572 -21.57 -12.87 -14.69
C VAL A 572 -20.48 -12.30 -15.61
N PHE A 573 -20.89 -11.85 -16.79
CA PHE A 573 -20.06 -11.12 -17.75
C PHE A 573 -20.60 -9.70 -17.90
N LEU A 574 -19.82 -8.71 -17.54
CA LEU A 574 -20.22 -7.30 -17.58
C LEU A 574 -19.60 -6.62 -18.80
N PHE A 575 -20.41 -6.33 -19.81
CA PHE A 575 -20.04 -5.48 -20.94
C PHE A 575 -20.19 -4.02 -20.54
N ALA A 576 -19.10 -3.28 -20.49
CA ALA A 576 -19.11 -1.91 -19.98
C ALA A 576 -18.04 -1.03 -20.63
N ALA A 577 -18.12 0.28 -20.39
CA ALA A 577 -17.12 1.24 -20.86
C ALA A 577 -15.71 0.91 -20.32
N GLU A 578 -14.68 1.27 -21.08
CA GLU A 578 -13.28 1.16 -20.65
C GLU A 578 -13.06 1.84 -19.28
N GLY A 579 -12.30 1.19 -18.40
CA GLY A 579 -12.07 1.67 -17.02
C GLY A 579 -13.14 1.25 -16.01
N SER A 580 -14.13 0.44 -16.40
CA SER A 580 -15.08 -0.19 -15.47
C SER A 580 -14.39 -1.23 -14.57
N ILE A 581 -14.89 -1.38 -13.33
CA ILE A 581 -14.39 -2.28 -12.28
C ILE A 581 -15.58 -3.02 -11.65
N SER A 582 -15.51 -4.34 -11.56
CA SER A 582 -16.51 -5.22 -10.94
C SER A 582 -15.86 -6.57 -10.58
N SER A 583 -16.48 -7.33 -9.69
CA SER A 583 -16.16 -8.73 -9.41
C SER A 583 -16.59 -9.68 -10.54
N ALA A 584 -17.41 -9.23 -11.49
CA ALA A 584 -17.78 -9.99 -12.69
C ALA A 584 -16.65 -10.04 -13.73
N ASN A 585 -16.79 -10.91 -14.74
CA ASN A 585 -15.89 -10.94 -15.89
C ASN A 585 -16.17 -9.71 -16.78
N ILE A 586 -15.31 -8.70 -16.73
CA ILE A 586 -15.50 -7.45 -17.47
C ILE A 586 -15.08 -7.62 -18.92
N ILE A 587 -15.93 -7.17 -19.84
CA ILE A 587 -15.66 -7.13 -21.27
C ILE A 587 -15.75 -5.67 -21.72
N PRO A 588 -14.62 -4.97 -21.84
CA PRO A 588 -14.64 -3.56 -22.20
C PRO A 588 -15.07 -3.36 -23.65
N TYR A 589 -15.91 -2.36 -23.89
CA TYR A 589 -16.23 -1.93 -25.25
C TYR A 589 -14.97 -1.45 -25.98
N THR A 590 -14.85 -1.77 -27.27
CA THR A 590 -13.70 -1.38 -28.10
C THR A 590 -13.88 -0.03 -28.79
N HIS A 591 -15.09 0.53 -28.77
CA HIS A 591 -15.39 1.84 -29.31
C HIS A 591 -15.37 2.93 -28.23
N LYS A 592 -15.22 4.19 -28.67
CA LYS A 592 -15.20 5.36 -27.79
C LYS A 592 -16.47 6.18 -27.94
N GLY A 593 -17.00 6.64 -26.81
CA GLY A 593 -18.19 7.48 -26.73
C GLY A 593 -19.49 6.70 -26.91
N PRO A 594 -20.63 7.33 -26.58
CA PRO A 594 -21.93 6.66 -26.56
C PRO A 594 -22.39 6.30 -27.97
N ASP A 595 -22.51 5.01 -28.27
CA ASP A 595 -22.92 4.47 -29.55
C ASP A 595 -23.66 3.13 -29.38
N SER A 596 -24.98 3.25 -29.36
CA SER A 596 -25.90 2.13 -29.21
C SER A 596 -25.72 1.03 -30.26
N GLU A 597 -25.47 1.39 -31.53
CA GLU A 597 -25.34 0.41 -32.61
C GLU A 597 -24.03 -0.38 -32.47
N LYS A 598 -22.94 0.30 -32.09
CA LYS A 598 -21.66 -0.37 -31.82
C LYS A 598 -21.72 -1.32 -30.63
N ILE A 599 -22.49 -1.00 -29.57
CA ILE A 599 -22.75 -1.94 -28.48
C ILE A 599 -23.39 -3.22 -29.02
N ALA A 600 -24.45 -3.09 -29.83
CA ALA A 600 -25.15 -4.25 -30.38
C ALA A 600 -24.26 -5.11 -31.28
N ASP A 601 -23.48 -4.49 -32.16
CA ASP A 601 -22.53 -5.19 -33.03
C ASP A 601 -21.42 -5.89 -32.25
N PHE A 602 -20.91 -5.23 -31.20
CA PHE A 602 -19.89 -5.79 -30.34
C PHE A 602 -20.39 -7.01 -29.56
N VAL A 603 -21.60 -6.93 -28.98
CA VAL A 603 -22.22 -8.06 -28.29
C VAL A 603 -22.44 -9.22 -29.25
N LYS A 604 -23.00 -8.99 -30.45
CA LYS A 604 -23.20 -10.05 -31.46
C LYS A 604 -21.92 -10.80 -31.83
N LYS A 605 -20.79 -10.09 -31.95
CA LYS A 605 -19.50 -10.69 -32.30
C LYS A 605 -18.88 -11.49 -31.16
N THR A 606 -19.14 -11.07 -29.92
CA THR A 606 -18.51 -11.65 -28.72
C THR A 606 -19.36 -12.76 -28.11
N LEU A 607 -20.67 -12.76 -28.33
CA LEU A 607 -21.60 -13.73 -27.76
C LEU A 607 -21.26 -15.21 -28.06
N PRO A 608 -20.88 -15.59 -29.31
CA PRO A 608 -20.63 -17.00 -29.64
C PRO A 608 -19.46 -17.64 -28.89
N SER A 609 -18.47 -16.86 -28.45
CA SER A 609 -17.30 -17.38 -27.72
C SER A 609 -17.56 -17.57 -26.22
N ILE A 610 -18.55 -16.86 -25.66
CA ILE A 610 -18.84 -16.88 -24.22
C ILE A 610 -20.03 -17.80 -23.91
N GLY A 611 -21.11 -17.68 -24.68
CA GLY A 611 -22.43 -18.26 -24.36
C GLY A 611 -23.08 -17.61 -23.12
N ALA A 612 -24.40 -17.73 -22.97
CA ALA A 612 -25.11 -17.27 -21.78
C ALA A 612 -26.47 -17.96 -21.64
N ASP A 613 -26.98 -18.03 -20.42
CA ASP A 613 -28.37 -18.42 -20.16
C ASP A 613 -29.33 -17.25 -20.38
N ILE A 614 -28.88 -16.02 -20.10
CA ILE A 614 -29.68 -14.80 -20.25
C ILE A 614 -28.82 -13.56 -20.46
N ILE A 615 -29.35 -12.60 -21.23
CA ILE A 615 -28.77 -11.26 -21.42
C ILE A 615 -29.66 -10.23 -20.71
N HIS A 616 -29.05 -9.39 -19.89
CA HIS A 616 -29.67 -8.26 -19.23
C HIS A 616 -29.17 -6.95 -19.81
N ASP A 617 -30.05 -6.31 -20.59
CA ASP A 617 -29.77 -5.06 -21.30
C ASP A 617 -30.19 -3.83 -20.47
N HIS A 618 -29.23 -2.96 -20.16
CA HIS A 618 -29.46 -1.65 -19.53
C HIS A 618 -29.21 -0.46 -20.49
N THR A 619 -28.98 -0.72 -21.78
CA THR A 619 -28.75 0.34 -22.77
C THR A 619 -29.99 1.20 -22.99
N HIS A 620 -29.76 2.46 -23.37
CA HIS A 620 -30.84 3.35 -23.78
C HIS A 620 -31.54 2.80 -25.02
N ALA A 621 -32.88 2.79 -25.02
CA ALA A 621 -33.73 2.21 -26.07
C ALA A 621 -33.54 0.69 -26.30
N SER A 622 -32.99 -0.03 -25.31
CA SER A 622 -32.96 -1.50 -25.25
C SER A 622 -32.44 -2.12 -26.54
N VAL A 623 -31.23 -1.73 -26.93
CA VAL A 623 -30.72 -1.92 -28.30
C VAL A 623 -30.62 -3.40 -28.65
N LEU A 624 -30.37 -4.27 -27.67
CA LEU A 624 -30.28 -5.71 -27.91
C LEU A 624 -31.64 -6.35 -28.12
N SER A 625 -32.73 -5.76 -27.63
CA SER A 625 -34.07 -6.28 -27.88
C SER A 625 -34.49 -6.27 -29.36
N ARG A 626 -33.78 -5.50 -30.18
CA ARG A 626 -33.95 -5.43 -31.65
C ARG A 626 -33.03 -6.39 -32.41
N CYS A 627 -32.17 -7.12 -31.69
CA CYS A 627 -31.25 -8.08 -32.28
C CYS A 627 -31.88 -9.47 -32.25
N ASP A 628 -31.80 -10.18 -33.38
CA ASP A 628 -32.23 -11.58 -33.47
C ASP A 628 -31.15 -12.49 -32.86
N LEU A 629 -31.22 -12.67 -31.53
CA LEU A 629 -30.32 -13.51 -30.75
C LEU A 629 -31.09 -14.70 -30.19
N SER A 630 -30.46 -15.88 -30.19
CA SER A 630 -31.05 -17.13 -29.69
C SER A 630 -31.09 -17.25 -28.16
N ILE A 631 -30.52 -16.27 -27.44
CA ILE A 631 -30.45 -16.25 -25.98
C ILE A 631 -31.56 -15.31 -25.46
N PRO A 632 -32.32 -15.71 -24.42
CA PRO A 632 -33.34 -14.86 -23.84
C PRO A 632 -32.76 -13.50 -23.38
N ILE A 633 -33.49 -12.42 -23.69
CA ILE A 633 -33.07 -11.05 -23.38
C ILE A 633 -34.14 -10.39 -22.52
N ILE A 634 -33.70 -9.77 -21.42
CA ILE A 634 -34.52 -8.82 -20.67
C ILE A 634 -33.91 -7.43 -20.76
N SER A 635 -34.75 -6.39 -20.65
CA SER A 635 -34.26 -5.01 -20.73
C SER A 635 -34.84 -4.15 -19.61
N THR A 636 -33.98 -3.53 -18.81
CA THR A 636 -34.43 -2.56 -17.80
C THR A 636 -34.59 -1.18 -18.41
N ILE A 637 -35.80 -0.63 -18.27
CA ILE A 637 -36.19 0.66 -18.84
C ILE A 637 -35.91 1.75 -17.80
N HIS A 638 -34.79 2.44 -17.97
CA HIS A 638 -34.34 3.52 -17.07
C HIS A 638 -35.00 4.88 -17.32
N ASP A 639 -36.01 4.95 -18.18
CA ASP A 639 -36.81 6.15 -18.44
C ASP A 639 -38.32 5.86 -18.31
N SER A 640 -39.14 6.89 -18.45
CA SER A 640 -40.61 6.80 -18.34
C SER A 640 -41.31 6.66 -19.70
N ARG A 641 -40.57 6.38 -20.78
CA ARG A 641 -41.11 6.30 -22.14
C ARG A 641 -41.50 4.86 -22.47
N LYS A 642 -42.41 4.73 -23.45
CA LYS A 642 -42.73 3.43 -24.03
C LYS A 642 -41.50 2.85 -24.72
N ASN A 643 -41.27 1.56 -24.54
CA ASN A 643 -40.15 0.83 -25.12
C ASN A 643 -40.67 -0.43 -25.83
N SER A 644 -39.98 -0.88 -26.88
CA SER A 644 -40.34 -2.04 -27.69
C SER A 644 -39.65 -3.34 -27.27
N ALA A 645 -38.96 -3.36 -26.12
CA ALA A 645 -38.28 -4.55 -25.64
C ALA A 645 -39.25 -5.72 -25.41
N LYS A 646 -38.82 -6.93 -25.77
CA LYS A 646 -39.61 -8.17 -25.67
C LYS A 646 -39.97 -8.51 -24.22
N ASN A 647 -39.00 -8.43 -23.32
CA ASN A 647 -39.17 -8.66 -21.88
C ASN A 647 -38.77 -7.40 -21.09
N PRO A 648 -39.59 -6.33 -21.09
CA PRO A 648 -39.25 -5.06 -20.47
C PRO A 648 -39.40 -5.14 -18.94
N ILE A 649 -38.49 -4.50 -18.22
CA ILE A 649 -38.54 -4.33 -16.77
C ILE A 649 -38.60 -2.85 -16.45
N TYR A 650 -39.68 -2.43 -15.78
CA TYR A 650 -39.89 -1.06 -15.36
C TYR A 650 -39.48 -0.85 -13.91
N LEU A 651 -39.00 0.35 -13.60
CA LEU A 651 -38.46 0.65 -12.27
C LEU A 651 -39.52 0.97 -11.20
N CYS A 652 -40.80 1.04 -11.60
CA CYS A 652 -41.92 1.18 -10.68
C CYS A 652 -43.21 0.64 -11.30
N GLN A 653 -44.21 0.38 -10.46
CA GLN A 653 -45.52 -0.11 -10.88
C GLN A 653 -46.24 0.91 -11.76
N LYS A 654 -46.13 2.21 -11.47
CA LYS A 654 -46.73 3.26 -12.30
C LYS A 654 -46.17 3.24 -13.72
N ALA A 655 -44.85 3.07 -13.90
CA ALA A 655 -44.24 2.97 -15.21
C ALA A 655 -44.67 1.70 -15.95
N LEU A 656 -44.74 0.55 -15.26
CA LEU A 656 -45.28 -0.69 -15.84
C LEU A 656 -46.73 -0.51 -16.34
N ARG A 657 -47.59 0.15 -15.56
CA ARG A 657 -48.98 0.43 -15.96
C ARG A 657 -49.05 1.38 -17.16
N ASN A 658 -48.32 2.49 -17.11
CA ASN A 658 -48.49 3.59 -18.06
C ASN A 658 -47.67 3.40 -19.35
N ALA A 659 -46.36 3.17 -19.20
CA ALA A 659 -45.46 3.00 -20.33
C ALA A 659 -45.50 1.56 -20.87
N GLY A 660 -45.61 0.58 -19.98
CA GLY A 660 -45.70 -0.84 -20.32
C GLY A 660 -47.11 -1.34 -20.64
N LEU A 661 -48.16 -0.55 -20.38
CA LEU A 661 -49.55 -0.99 -20.56
C LEU A 661 -49.87 -2.29 -19.80
N ASN A 662 -49.27 -2.48 -18.62
CA ASN A 662 -49.30 -3.70 -17.80
C ASN A 662 -48.59 -4.92 -18.43
N GLN A 663 -47.73 -4.71 -19.43
CA GLN A 663 -46.93 -5.77 -20.04
C GLN A 663 -45.48 -5.67 -19.57
N GLY A 664 -44.88 -6.81 -19.22
CA GLY A 664 -43.53 -6.91 -18.67
C GLY A 664 -43.50 -7.05 -17.16
N TYR A 665 -42.40 -6.60 -16.56
CA TYR A 665 -42.11 -6.79 -15.14
C TYR A 665 -41.81 -5.46 -14.46
N SER A 666 -41.78 -5.47 -13.12
CA SER A 666 -41.36 -4.33 -12.32
C SER A 666 -40.31 -4.74 -11.29
N VAL A 667 -39.20 -4.01 -11.21
CA VAL A 667 -38.19 -4.19 -10.18
C VAL A 667 -37.75 -2.82 -9.70
N TYR A 668 -37.85 -2.58 -8.40
CA TYR A 668 -37.28 -1.38 -7.79
C TYR A 668 -35.76 -1.45 -7.81
N ASN A 669 -35.09 -0.34 -8.11
CA ASN A 669 -33.66 -0.28 -7.96
C ASN A 669 -33.29 -0.43 -6.49
N GLY A 670 -32.18 -1.13 -6.27
CA GLY A 670 -31.57 -1.29 -4.97
C GLY A 670 -30.22 -0.60 -4.92
N ILE A 671 -29.84 -0.19 -3.72
CA ILE A 671 -28.47 0.20 -3.40
C ILE A 671 -27.90 -0.77 -2.37
N ASN A 672 -26.59 -0.88 -2.27
CA ASN A 672 -25.99 -1.46 -1.08
C ASN A 672 -25.93 -0.40 0.04
N PRO A 673 -26.75 -0.51 1.10
CA PRO A 673 -26.84 0.55 2.11
C PRO A 673 -25.49 0.80 2.80
N GLU A 674 -24.65 -0.23 2.98
CA GLU A 674 -23.35 -0.12 3.64
C GLU A 674 -22.37 0.82 2.92
N ASP A 675 -22.63 1.15 1.65
CA ASP A 675 -21.81 2.10 0.90
C ASP A 675 -22.19 3.57 1.19
N TYR A 676 -23.19 3.80 2.05
CA TYR A 676 -23.72 5.12 2.42
C TYR A 676 -23.60 5.34 3.93
N GLU A 677 -22.70 6.26 4.31
CA GLU A 677 -22.44 6.61 5.71
C GLU A 677 -23.70 7.17 6.41
N PHE A 678 -24.07 6.51 7.50
CA PHE A 678 -25.22 6.87 8.32
C PHE A 678 -24.87 7.95 9.35
N SER A 679 -25.76 8.93 9.54
CA SER A 679 -25.66 9.91 10.64
C SER A 679 -27.02 10.24 11.24
N GLU A 680 -27.11 10.22 12.57
CA GLU A 680 -28.25 10.79 13.31
C GLU A 680 -28.10 12.31 13.53
N SER A 681 -26.87 12.82 13.52
CA SER A 681 -26.57 14.25 13.68
C SER A 681 -26.78 14.98 12.37
N LYS A 682 -27.72 15.94 12.38
CA LYS A 682 -28.07 16.79 11.24
C LYS A 682 -27.67 18.23 11.49
N GLU A 683 -27.24 18.89 10.43
CA GLU A 683 -26.99 20.33 10.36
C GLU A 683 -28.20 21.04 9.73
N ASP A 684 -28.36 22.33 10.03
CA ASP A 684 -29.49 23.14 9.57
C ASP A 684 -29.33 23.61 8.11
N TYR A 685 -29.24 22.66 7.17
CA TYR A 685 -29.32 22.94 5.74
C TYR A 685 -30.22 21.95 4.99
N LEU A 686 -30.79 22.46 3.90
CA LEU A 686 -31.54 21.72 2.90
C LEU A 686 -30.60 21.34 1.75
N ILE A 687 -30.86 20.21 1.11
CA ILE A 687 -30.09 19.79 -0.06
C ILE A 687 -30.99 19.48 -1.26
N PHE A 688 -30.59 19.96 -2.43
CA PHE A 688 -31.08 19.49 -3.73
C PHE A 688 -29.93 18.76 -4.43
N LEU A 689 -30.16 17.50 -4.82
CA LEU A 689 -29.15 16.67 -5.49
C LEU A 689 -29.72 16.05 -6.77
N GLY A 690 -29.20 16.47 -7.93
CA GLY A 690 -29.64 15.97 -9.24
C GLY A 690 -29.18 16.85 -10.40
N ILE A 691 -29.43 16.41 -11.65
CA ILE A 691 -29.11 17.22 -12.83
C ILE A 691 -29.89 18.54 -12.80
N LEU A 692 -29.23 19.65 -13.12
CA LEU A 692 -29.84 20.98 -13.18
C LEU A 692 -30.63 21.14 -14.49
N TYR A 693 -31.88 20.69 -14.46
CA TYR A 693 -32.89 20.89 -15.51
C TYR A 693 -34.21 21.40 -14.91
N SER A 694 -34.99 22.14 -15.71
CA SER A 694 -36.25 22.74 -15.28
C SER A 694 -37.26 21.73 -14.73
N HIS A 695 -37.42 20.57 -15.39
CA HIS A 695 -38.35 19.53 -14.98
C HIS A 695 -37.92 18.76 -13.72
N LYS A 696 -36.66 18.90 -13.28
CA LYS A 696 -36.18 18.36 -12.00
C LYS A 696 -36.58 19.24 -10.81
N GLY A 697 -37.18 20.40 -11.06
CA GLY A 697 -37.86 21.19 -10.04
C GLY A 697 -36.97 22.06 -9.17
N ILE A 698 -35.72 22.31 -9.59
CA ILE A 698 -34.77 23.15 -8.83
C ILE A 698 -35.31 24.56 -8.50
N ASN A 699 -36.16 25.14 -9.35
CA ASN A 699 -36.87 26.38 -9.03
C ASN A 699 -37.71 26.30 -7.75
N TYR A 700 -38.38 25.17 -7.50
CA TYR A 700 -39.16 24.98 -6.29
C TYR A 700 -38.28 24.79 -5.05
N ALA A 701 -37.11 24.16 -5.19
CA ALA A 701 -36.14 24.07 -4.11
C ALA A 701 -35.62 25.47 -3.72
N LEU A 702 -35.35 26.33 -4.71
CA LEU A 702 -35.01 27.73 -4.49
C LEU A 702 -36.15 28.51 -3.83
N ASP A 703 -37.40 28.31 -4.26
CA ASP A 703 -38.58 28.95 -3.65
C ASP A 703 -38.70 28.57 -2.17
N VAL A 704 -38.42 27.31 -1.82
CA VAL A 704 -38.38 26.84 -0.43
C VAL A 704 -37.30 27.59 0.35
N ALA A 705 -36.07 27.64 -0.16
CA ALA A 705 -34.96 28.31 0.53
C ALA A 705 -35.22 29.81 0.74
N GLU A 706 -35.70 30.51 -0.28
CA GLU A 706 -35.97 31.94 -0.22
C GLU A 706 -37.10 32.30 0.74
N ARG A 707 -38.16 31.50 0.78
CA ARG A 707 -39.34 31.77 1.62
C ARG A 707 -39.17 31.30 3.06
N THR A 708 -38.31 30.31 3.30
CA THR A 708 -38.00 29.82 4.66
C THR A 708 -36.78 30.53 5.27
N GLY A 709 -35.93 31.13 4.44
CA GLY A 709 -34.63 31.68 4.84
C GLY A 709 -33.56 30.61 5.14
N MET A 710 -33.86 29.32 4.95
CA MET A 710 -32.94 28.23 5.27
C MET A 710 -31.78 28.14 4.28
N ARG A 711 -30.64 27.64 4.77
CA ARG A 711 -29.49 27.32 3.92
C ARG A 711 -29.84 26.21 2.94
N LEU A 712 -29.58 26.41 1.65
CA LEU A 712 -29.77 25.42 0.60
C LEU A 712 -28.47 25.13 -0.13
N ILE A 713 -28.08 23.87 -0.17
CA ILE A 713 -26.97 23.37 -0.98
C ILE A 713 -27.54 22.68 -2.22
N ILE A 714 -27.09 23.12 -3.39
CA ILE A 714 -27.45 22.57 -4.69
C ILE A 714 -26.24 21.83 -5.24
N ALA A 715 -26.41 20.56 -5.58
CA ALA A 715 -25.36 19.71 -6.10
C ALA A 715 -25.84 18.89 -7.31
N GLY A 716 -24.97 18.73 -8.29
CA GLY A 716 -25.22 17.97 -9.51
C GLY A 716 -24.67 18.64 -10.77
N PRO A 717 -24.65 17.90 -11.90
CA PRO A 717 -24.07 18.40 -13.13
C PRO A 717 -24.96 19.44 -13.82
N LEU A 718 -24.31 20.41 -14.45
CA LEU A 718 -24.96 21.43 -15.28
C LEU A 718 -25.06 20.94 -16.74
N TYR A 719 -26.30 20.71 -17.20
CA TYR A 719 -26.57 20.31 -18.59
C TYR A 719 -27.24 21.44 -19.38
N ASP A 720 -28.24 22.11 -18.78
CA ASP A 720 -28.91 23.26 -19.40
C ASP A 720 -28.29 24.57 -18.91
N ILE A 721 -27.21 24.97 -19.57
CA ILE A 721 -26.45 26.19 -19.23
C ILE A 721 -27.34 27.44 -19.36
N GLU A 722 -28.24 27.47 -20.35
CA GLU A 722 -29.11 28.61 -20.59
C GLU A 722 -30.15 28.77 -19.48
N TYR A 723 -30.83 27.68 -19.13
CA TYR A 723 -31.77 27.66 -18.00
C TYR A 723 -31.07 28.06 -16.70
N TYR A 724 -29.87 27.53 -16.43
CA TYR A 724 -29.12 27.88 -15.24
C TYR A 724 -28.79 29.37 -15.17
N LYS A 725 -28.19 29.94 -16.23
CA LYS A 725 -27.80 31.36 -16.26
C LYS A 725 -28.99 32.30 -16.15
N LYS A 726 -30.15 31.92 -16.71
CA LYS A 726 -31.36 32.76 -16.71
C LYS A 726 -32.19 32.64 -15.43
N ALA A 727 -32.40 31.42 -14.93
CA ALA A 727 -33.38 31.16 -13.87
C ALA A 727 -32.75 30.85 -12.51
N ILE A 728 -31.52 30.31 -12.46
CA ILE A 728 -30.92 29.74 -11.25
C ILE A 728 -29.80 30.61 -10.70
N GLU A 729 -28.80 30.93 -11.53
CA GLU A 729 -27.62 31.71 -11.14
C GLU A 729 -27.97 33.07 -10.52
N PRO A 730 -28.93 33.86 -11.05
CA PRO A 730 -29.28 35.15 -10.45
C PRO A 730 -29.85 35.00 -9.02
N ARG A 731 -30.62 33.94 -8.77
CA ARG A 731 -31.23 33.66 -7.45
C ARG A 731 -30.18 33.23 -6.43
N ILE A 732 -29.24 32.39 -6.84
CA ILE A 732 -28.07 32.00 -6.01
C ILE A 732 -27.24 33.24 -5.65
N LYS A 733 -26.94 34.11 -6.63
CA LYS A 733 -26.15 35.34 -6.38
C LYS A 733 -26.87 36.35 -5.49
N ALA A 734 -28.19 36.39 -5.54
CA ALA A 734 -28.99 37.31 -4.74
C ALA A 734 -29.18 36.85 -3.28
N ASN A 735 -28.92 35.57 -2.97
CA ASN A 735 -29.18 35.00 -1.65
C ASN A 735 -27.97 34.21 -1.13
N THR A 736 -27.29 34.76 -0.13
CA THR A 736 -26.08 34.17 0.49
C THR A 736 -26.32 32.83 1.19
N ASN A 737 -27.59 32.48 1.48
CA ASN A 737 -27.95 31.19 2.08
C ASN A 737 -28.02 30.06 1.04
N ILE A 738 -27.89 30.36 -0.26
CA ILE A 738 -27.97 29.37 -1.34
C ILE A 738 -26.59 29.20 -1.97
N SER A 739 -26.12 27.96 -2.06
CA SER A 739 -24.83 27.63 -2.68
C SER A 739 -24.97 26.51 -3.70
N TYR A 740 -24.33 26.67 -4.86
CA TYR A 740 -24.16 25.60 -5.84
C TYR A 740 -22.72 25.08 -5.80
N VAL A 741 -22.55 23.79 -5.53
CA VAL A 741 -21.23 23.16 -5.33
C VAL A 741 -20.75 22.35 -6.53
N GLY A 742 -21.55 22.28 -7.62
CA GLY A 742 -21.19 21.51 -8.81
C GLY A 742 -21.53 20.02 -8.69
N SER A 743 -20.94 19.23 -9.59
CA SER A 743 -21.04 17.75 -9.55
C SER A 743 -20.28 17.20 -8.35
N VAL A 744 -20.94 16.34 -7.57
CA VAL A 744 -20.34 15.72 -6.38
C VAL A 744 -20.41 14.19 -6.47
N GLY A 745 -19.31 13.53 -6.13
CA GLY A 745 -19.14 12.08 -6.08
C GLY A 745 -18.61 11.61 -4.72
N GLY A 746 -18.50 10.30 -4.54
CA GLY A 746 -17.82 9.68 -3.39
C GLY A 746 -18.19 10.25 -2.02
N LYS A 747 -17.17 10.50 -1.18
CA LYS A 747 -17.32 11.00 0.20
C LYS A 747 -17.97 12.37 0.30
N GLU A 748 -17.75 13.26 -0.67
CA GLU A 748 -18.35 14.60 -0.66
C GLU A 748 -19.88 14.52 -0.76
N ARG A 749 -20.39 13.72 -1.71
CA ARG A 749 -21.82 13.42 -1.84
C ARG A 749 -22.39 12.84 -0.53
N GLN A 750 -21.69 11.91 0.10
CA GLN A 750 -22.14 11.28 1.34
C GLN A 750 -22.17 12.27 2.52
N ASN A 751 -21.14 13.11 2.67
CA ASN A 751 -21.10 14.16 3.69
C ASN A 751 -22.27 15.14 3.55
N LEU A 752 -22.57 15.54 2.32
CA LEU A 752 -23.70 16.41 1.99
C LEU A 752 -25.05 15.74 2.29
N LEU A 753 -25.19 14.44 2.03
CA LEU A 753 -26.43 13.74 2.32
C LEU A 753 -26.61 13.47 3.82
N LYS A 754 -25.59 12.95 4.51
CA LYS A 754 -25.72 12.48 5.90
C LYS A 754 -25.93 13.60 6.92
N HIS A 755 -25.49 14.82 6.63
CA HIS A 755 -25.67 15.96 7.53
C HIS A 755 -26.85 16.86 7.14
N ALA A 756 -27.46 16.72 5.96
CA ALA A 756 -28.60 17.56 5.61
C ALA A 756 -29.80 17.33 6.54
N LYS A 757 -30.45 18.41 6.96
CA LYS A 757 -31.73 18.35 7.70
C LYS A 757 -32.81 17.65 6.88
N CYS A 758 -32.87 17.95 5.59
CA CYS A 758 -33.83 17.39 4.66
C CYS A 758 -33.32 17.53 3.22
N MET A 759 -33.57 16.52 2.40
CA MET A 759 -33.43 16.61 0.95
C MET A 759 -34.73 17.10 0.32
N LEU A 760 -34.63 18.04 -0.61
CA LEU A 760 -35.74 18.50 -1.44
C LEU A 760 -35.69 17.78 -2.79
N PHE A 761 -36.76 17.05 -3.11
CA PHE A 761 -36.92 16.34 -4.38
C PHE A 761 -38.22 16.77 -5.12
N PRO A 762 -38.36 18.05 -5.49
CA PRO A 762 -39.58 18.62 -6.10
C PRO A 762 -39.69 18.32 -7.61
N THR A 763 -39.31 17.13 -8.05
CA THR A 763 -39.35 16.78 -9.48
C THR A 763 -40.77 16.84 -10.03
N VAL A 764 -40.96 17.54 -11.15
CA VAL A 764 -42.24 17.57 -11.90
C VAL A 764 -42.25 16.59 -13.08
N TRP A 765 -41.11 15.94 -13.30
CA TRP A 765 -40.96 14.83 -14.23
C TRP A 765 -41.55 13.55 -13.65
N GLU A 766 -42.07 12.68 -14.53
CA GLU A 766 -42.43 11.30 -14.19
C GLU A 766 -41.16 10.50 -13.90
N GLU A 767 -40.65 10.64 -12.67
CA GLU A 767 -39.40 10.05 -12.20
C GLU A 767 -39.43 8.52 -12.28
N PRO A 768 -38.52 7.88 -13.05
CA PRO A 768 -38.53 6.42 -13.19
C PRO A 768 -38.31 5.69 -11.86
N PHE A 769 -37.39 6.19 -11.03
CA PHE A 769 -37.13 5.65 -9.69
C PHE A 769 -36.69 6.72 -8.68
N GLY A 770 -35.73 7.58 -9.07
CA GLY A 770 -35.17 8.59 -8.16
C GLY A 770 -34.22 8.00 -7.12
N LEU A 771 -33.14 7.36 -7.57
CA LEU A 771 -32.15 6.68 -6.72
C LEU A 771 -31.68 7.54 -5.53
N VAL A 772 -31.47 8.83 -5.78
CA VAL A 772 -31.02 9.81 -4.77
C VAL A 772 -31.91 9.91 -3.54
N MET A 773 -33.21 9.59 -3.65
CA MET A 773 -34.11 9.55 -2.49
C MET A 773 -33.73 8.41 -1.54
N VAL A 774 -33.44 7.24 -2.11
CA VAL A 774 -33.04 6.04 -1.37
C VAL A 774 -31.66 6.25 -0.75
N GLU A 775 -30.74 6.90 -1.46
CA GLU A 775 -29.41 7.27 -0.94
C GLU A 775 -29.51 8.24 0.25
N ALA A 776 -30.34 9.28 0.15
CA ALA A 776 -30.56 10.22 1.25
C ALA A 776 -31.14 9.51 2.48
N MET A 777 -32.18 8.69 2.29
CA MET A 777 -32.78 7.92 3.38
C MET A 777 -31.80 6.89 3.98
N ALA A 778 -30.89 6.31 3.19
CA ALA A 778 -29.83 5.43 3.66
C ALA A 778 -28.81 6.17 4.54
N CYS A 779 -28.51 7.44 4.26
CA CYS A 779 -27.72 8.29 5.14
C CYS A 779 -28.51 8.80 6.36
N GLY A 780 -29.78 8.41 6.51
CA GLY A 780 -30.68 8.84 7.58
C GLY A 780 -31.31 10.22 7.36
N THR A 781 -31.33 10.72 6.12
CA THR A 781 -31.84 12.05 5.78
C THR A 781 -33.24 11.95 5.14
N PRO A 782 -34.25 12.65 5.70
CA PRO A 782 -35.60 12.63 5.16
C PRO A 782 -35.66 13.34 3.81
N VAL A 783 -36.62 12.95 2.97
CA VAL A 783 -36.80 13.49 1.63
C VAL A 783 -38.20 14.06 1.49
N LEU A 784 -38.34 15.38 1.32
CA LEU A 784 -39.60 15.99 0.91
C LEU A 784 -39.69 16.04 -0.61
N ALA A 785 -40.71 15.40 -1.18
CA ALA A 785 -40.78 15.18 -2.63
C ALA A 785 -42.17 15.48 -3.20
N PHE A 786 -42.24 15.87 -4.48
CA PHE A 786 -43.51 15.88 -5.22
C PHE A 786 -43.87 14.47 -5.69
N GLY A 787 -45.14 14.10 -5.61
CA GLY A 787 -45.66 12.75 -5.86
C GLY A 787 -45.66 12.26 -7.32
N ASN A 788 -44.69 12.67 -8.14
CA ASN A 788 -44.60 12.30 -9.56
C ASN A 788 -43.78 11.01 -9.75
N GLY A 789 -44.08 10.23 -10.80
CA GLY A 789 -43.37 8.98 -11.10
C GLY A 789 -43.42 7.95 -9.96
N ALA A 790 -42.26 7.38 -9.66
CA ALA A 790 -42.04 6.39 -8.61
C ALA A 790 -42.05 6.96 -7.18
N VAL A 791 -42.09 8.29 -7.00
CA VAL A 791 -41.99 8.91 -5.66
C VAL A 791 -42.99 8.33 -4.64
N PRO A 792 -44.28 8.17 -4.96
CA PRO A 792 -45.23 7.58 -4.00
C PRO A 792 -44.96 6.12 -3.66
N GLU A 793 -44.26 5.39 -4.55
CA GLU A 793 -43.87 4.00 -4.31
C GLU A 793 -42.61 3.92 -3.45
N VAL A 794 -41.62 4.78 -3.72
CA VAL A 794 -40.38 4.87 -2.92
C VAL A 794 -40.70 5.34 -1.49
N LEU A 795 -41.54 6.37 -1.34
CA LEU A 795 -41.95 6.92 -0.04
C LEU A 795 -43.21 6.27 0.53
N LYS A 796 -43.57 5.06 0.09
CA LYS A 796 -44.79 4.36 0.57
C LYS A 796 -44.82 4.18 2.09
N GLY A 797 -43.67 3.98 2.73
CA GLY A 797 -43.54 3.90 4.19
C GLY A 797 -43.63 5.24 4.92
N PHE A 798 -43.54 6.36 4.19
CA PHE A 798 -43.55 7.73 4.71
C PHE A 798 -44.41 8.66 3.82
N PRO A 799 -45.70 8.36 3.62
CA PRO A 799 -46.57 9.17 2.76
C PRO A 799 -46.65 10.65 3.19
N GLU A 800 -46.43 10.93 4.48
CA GLU A 800 -46.35 12.27 5.04
C GLU A 800 -45.22 13.13 4.45
N LEU A 801 -44.18 12.52 3.86
CA LEU A 801 -43.09 13.23 3.21
C LEU A 801 -43.40 13.67 1.77
N ILE A 802 -44.53 13.23 1.20
CA ILE A 802 -44.97 13.62 -0.13
C ILE A 802 -45.72 14.94 -0.07
N CYS A 803 -45.37 15.89 -0.94
CA CYS A 803 -45.99 17.21 -1.03
C CYS A 803 -46.76 17.34 -2.35
N SER A 804 -47.92 17.98 -2.29
CA SER A 804 -48.77 18.29 -3.45
C SER A 804 -48.30 19.53 -4.21
N ASN A 805 -47.64 20.47 -3.53
CA ASN A 805 -47.12 21.72 -4.09
C ASN A 805 -46.00 22.32 -3.23
N VAL A 806 -45.41 23.41 -3.70
CA VAL A 806 -44.29 24.09 -3.04
C VAL A 806 -44.68 24.71 -1.69
N ASP A 807 -45.90 25.20 -1.52
CA ASP A 807 -46.36 25.78 -0.24
C ASP A 807 -46.45 24.71 0.86
N GLU A 808 -46.92 23.51 0.52
CA GLU A 808 -46.92 22.38 1.45
C GLU A 808 -45.49 21.94 1.81
N MET A 809 -44.58 21.94 0.83
CA MET A 809 -43.16 21.63 1.07
C MET A 809 -42.53 22.64 2.03
N ILE A 810 -42.78 23.94 1.83
CA ILE A 810 -42.34 25.03 2.74
C ILE A 810 -42.88 24.81 4.15
N TYR A 811 -44.19 24.55 4.26
CA TYR A 811 -44.84 24.31 5.54
C TYR A 811 -44.19 23.13 6.28
N LYS A 812 -43.93 22.01 5.60
CA LYS A 812 -43.30 20.83 6.19
C LYS A 812 -41.86 21.09 6.60
N VAL A 813 -41.06 21.78 5.78
CA VAL A 813 -39.68 22.17 6.13
C VAL A 813 -39.62 22.95 7.45
N GLN A 814 -40.61 23.82 7.70
CA GLN A 814 -40.64 24.69 8.88
C GLN A 814 -41.23 24.01 10.11
N ASN A 815 -42.25 23.17 9.95
CA ASN A 815 -43.13 22.75 11.07
C ASN A 815 -43.17 21.24 11.30
N MET A 816 -42.65 20.43 10.38
CA MET A 816 -42.72 18.97 10.50
C MET A 816 -41.62 18.43 11.41
N GLU A 817 -42.01 17.54 12.31
CA GLU A 817 -41.06 16.63 12.95
C GLU A 817 -40.78 15.46 11.99
N PHE A 818 -39.56 15.39 11.48
CA PHE A 818 -39.19 14.37 10.50
C PHE A 818 -39.06 12.97 11.11
N PRO A 819 -39.31 11.89 10.34
CA PRO A 819 -39.03 10.54 10.78
C PRO A 819 -37.58 10.37 11.24
N LYS A 820 -37.38 9.54 12.27
CA LYS A 820 -36.04 9.29 12.82
C LYS A 820 -35.10 8.71 11.75
N ALA A 821 -33.87 9.21 11.72
CA ALA A 821 -32.82 8.80 10.79
C ALA A 821 -32.69 7.26 10.67
N LYS A 822 -32.65 6.56 11.80
CA LYS A 822 -32.54 5.10 11.84
C LYS A 822 -33.73 4.38 11.18
N VAL A 823 -34.95 4.93 11.32
CA VAL A 823 -36.16 4.35 10.70
C VAL A 823 -36.11 4.49 9.18
N LEU A 824 -35.61 5.62 8.67
CA LEU A 824 -35.38 5.82 7.23
C LEU A 824 -34.37 4.80 6.69
N ARG A 825 -33.24 4.62 7.39
CA ARG A 825 -32.19 3.66 7.01
C ARG A 825 -32.73 2.22 6.98
N THR A 826 -33.38 1.78 8.06
CA THR A 826 -33.98 0.43 8.11
C THR A 826 -35.06 0.23 7.06
N TYR A 827 -35.84 1.26 6.71
CA TYR A 827 -36.79 1.17 5.61
C TYR A 827 -36.10 0.94 4.26
N VAL A 828 -34.97 1.62 3.99
CA VAL A 828 -34.18 1.39 2.77
C VAL A 828 -33.60 -0.02 2.73
N GLU A 829 -32.98 -0.49 3.82
CA GLU A 829 -32.39 -1.84 3.92
C GLU A 829 -33.41 -2.93 3.57
N ASN A 830 -34.64 -2.78 4.05
CA ASN A 830 -35.71 -3.77 3.87
C ASN A 830 -36.40 -3.72 2.50
N ASN A 831 -36.42 -2.57 1.82
CA ASN A 831 -37.26 -2.38 0.62
C ASN A 831 -36.46 -2.08 -0.65
N PHE A 832 -35.30 -1.44 -0.54
CA PHE A 832 -34.51 -0.91 -1.66
C PHE A 832 -33.03 -1.30 -1.53
N SER A 833 -32.75 -2.49 -1.00
CA SER A 833 -31.40 -3.05 -0.97
C SER A 833 -31.04 -3.77 -2.27
N ALA A 834 -29.75 -3.81 -2.60
CA ALA A 834 -29.21 -4.58 -3.72
C ALA A 834 -29.59 -6.07 -3.64
N VAL A 835 -29.64 -6.61 -2.43
CA VAL A 835 -30.12 -7.98 -2.11
C VAL A 835 -31.54 -8.18 -2.64
N LYS A 836 -32.47 -7.27 -2.28
CA LYS A 836 -33.88 -7.37 -2.68
C LYS A 836 -34.07 -7.18 -4.18
N MET A 837 -33.38 -6.20 -4.75
CA MET A 837 -33.35 -5.96 -6.19
C MET A 837 -32.92 -7.23 -6.95
N THR A 838 -31.82 -7.84 -6.52
CA THR A 838 -31.22 -9.02 -7.17
C THR A 838 -32.12 -10.25 -7.08
N GLU A 839 -32.80 -10.46 -5.94
CA GLU A 839 -33.80 -11.52 -5.79
C GLU A 839 -34.92 -11.41 -6.82
N ASN A 840 -35.44 -10.20 -7.01
CA ASN A 840 -36.50 -9.96 -7.99
C ASN A 840 -36.00 -10.21 -9.42
N TYR A 841 -34.78 -9.76 -9.76
CA TYR A 841 -34.19 -10.04 -11.07
C TYR A 841 -33.94 -11.53 -11.32
N ILE A 842 -33.37 -12.28 -10.36
CA ILE A 842 -33.15 -13.73 -10.50
C ILE A 842 -34.47 -14.47 -10.76
N ASN A 843 -35.54 -14.10 -10.07
CA ASN A 843 -36.86 -14.71 -10.29
C ASN A 843 -37.37 -14.44 -11.71
N ILE A 844 -37.16 -13.23 -12.23
CA ILE A 844 -37.52 -12.87 -13.61
C ILE A 844 -36.63 -13.59 -14.62
N TYR A 845 -35.32 -13.70 -14.37
CA TYR A 845 -34.40 -14.42 -15.23
C TYR A 845 -34.86 -15.86 -15.44
N ARG A 846 -35.14 -16.57 -14.35
CA ARG A 846 -35.61 -17.96 -14.42
C ARG A 846 -36.92 -18.08 -15.19
N LYS A 847 -37.88 -17.20 -14.91
CA LYS A 847 -39.16 -17.20 -15.60
C LYS A 847 -39.01 -17.00 -17.11
N VAL A 848 -38.22 -16.01 -17.53
CA VAL A 848 -38.01 -15.71 -18.95
C VAL A 848 -37.24 -16.84 -19.65
N ILE A 849 -36.23 -17.43 -18.99
CA ILE A 849 -35.51 -18.60 -19.52
C ILE A 849 -36.44 -19.79 -19.73
N GLU A 850 -37.41 -20.02 -18.84
CA GLU A 850 -38.39 -21.11 -18.96
C GLU A 850 -39.44 -20.83 -20.05
N GLU A 851 -39.92 -19.59 -20.16
CA GLU A 851 -40.91 -19.18 -21.17
C GLU A 851 -40.35 -19.25 -22.60
N GLU A 852 -39.07 -18.95 -22.81
CA GLU A 852 -38.45 -18.97 -24.14
C GLU A 852 -37.85 -20.34 -24.54
N LYS A 853 -37.84 -21.32 -23.63
CA LYS A 853 -37.47 -22.71 -23.93
C LYS A 853 -38.63 -23.57 -24.47
N ASN A 854 -39.87 -23.12 -24.28
CA ASN A 854 -41.11 -23.77 -24.74
C ASN A 854 -41.67 -23.03 -25.95
#